data_AF-A0A1E7JCR6-F1
#
_entry.id   AF-A0A1E7JCR6-F1
#
_cell.length_a   1.000
_cell.length_b   1.000
_cell.length_c   1.000
_cell.angle_alpha   90.00
_cell.angle_beta   90.00
_cell.angle_gamma   90.00
#
_symmetry.space_group_name_H-M   'P 1'
#
loop_
_entity.id
_entity.type
_entity.pdbx_description
1 polymer ?
#
loop_
_entity_poly.entity_id
_entity_poly.type
_entity_poly.pdbx_seq_one_letter_code
_entity_poly.pdbx_strand_id
1 'polypeptide(L)'
;MNELCAAGTGAFLEMHAKELGFESVEEFGQMAAQSPRPSKIAGRCSVLAQSDVVHLRQGGEDLDNIAAGLCRAVVLNVLAMAGGKPLNAPILFQGGVASNAGVVRALRTELGLDEKQVIVPKYHKTVGALGVALYAVKRQPAGATHTVQDILRTIDRKTNTGLPSPKAVLAPLLRKKPVQNCASNSFIQPVSVSKDTSRVVLGFDVGSASVKIAALDRDGDYIFTHYALHDGKPIDVLYQGLEKMQKELGDNTVEAVAVTGSGRDTIELRVGADINVDEITAQAEGATMLDPDVEAIFEIGGQDSKFIQLRNGQVYDFEMNRICAAGTGAFVMEASKILGVEPGEGLDALAFESLHPVVISNRCCVFAKSDMVSLLNSGVPQADVAGGIVYAIIKNYLNLVVGNREVGKKVVFLGGLAKTSQAIRAALMSLMPDIEITVPEMCEVSGALGAARIAWRELQNKCIQKSRFRGTVSSAVNFPVSEFDCKGCSNLCRVKKWHTFDNEVAYTGSICGRYEGTSKKQITGRDFVQEDLELLRSYEEGKADVSAKVIGIPRALLYYEQGPLWITFLRKLGFQVVVSDAGRAAIKSGGLRSPIGMVCLPIKVLLGQVEDLTQKGVKRVFFPTVVEMQRPSDAFRSDNCMLIQVALDSYLKPSFPQMEFISPVFHYEGRQSLWRKALQNAAERLGFNKKVALEAVRLAEIVQKDFLEKRKVLGQEFMKEVETGKPCVVLMGHEYSSAPELDMGISRHLSRLGATVAPLALLLPFAENEPLGQEHFDLIFKSSQNLILGTRYIMKQRPNLFPVVLNQFLCRQDACVIPFLGKLLAGRPSLRITLDENVGVAGLKTRCTAFWHVMKNQVVFSPDSKTISDPFYSFVPDRRLKRFDGVVWMIGMLRFYAAGYRAIGINVKFFSEESRDAIDRGRKYFPDGEPCLPFIREAGLLEKLAKNPEFDP
;
A
#
# COMPACT_ATOMS: atom_id res chain seq x y z
N MET A 1 -15.79 12.52 13.16
CA MET A 1 -15.01 11.90 14.24
C MET A 1 -13.97 11.02 13.56
N ASN A 2 -12.77 10.85 14.12
CA ASN A 2 -11.80 9.97 13.48
C ASN A 2 -12.26 8.51 13.65
N GLU A 3 -12.77 7.89 12.58
CA GLU A 3 -13.26 6.51 12.61
C GLU A 3 -12.14 5.49 12.33
N LEU A 4 -10.92 5.95 12.05
CA LEU A 4 -9.77 5.11 11.69
C LEU A 4 -8.51 5.58 12.42
N CYS A 5 -7.86 4.68 13.17
CA CYS A 5 -6.45 4.81 13.58
C CYS A 5 -6.09 5.97 14.54
N ALA A 6 -4.95 5.79 15.22
CA ALA A 6 -4.26 6.87 15.93
C ALA A 6 -3.65 7.93 14.98
N ALA A 7 -3.67 7.69 13.66
CA ALA A 7 -3.23 8.62 12.64
C ALA A 7 -4.04 9.93 12.73
N GLY A 8 -3.33 11.05 12.88
CA GLY A 8 -3.98 12.35 13.14
C GLY A 8 -4.29 12.64 14.62
N THR A 9 -3.74 11.88 15.57
CA THR A 9 -3.94 12.09 17.02
C THR A 9 -2.61 12.35 17.76
N GLY A 10 -2.67 12.70 19.05
CA GLY A 10 -1.47 12.88 19.88
C GLY A 10 -0.66 11.60 20.07
N ALA A 11 -1.30 10.43 20.11
CA ALA A 11 -0.63 9.14 20.25
C ALA A 11 0.31 8.84 19.08
N PHE A 12 0.00 9.34 17.87
CA PHE A 12 0.91 9.26 16.72
C PHE A 12 2.20 10.05 16.97
N LEU A 13 2.09 11.26 17.53
CA LEU A 13 3.25 12.11 17.83
C LEU A 13 4.08 11.55 18.99
N GLU A 14 3.44 11.05 20.05
CA GLU A 14 4.11 10.40 21.19
C GLU A 14 4.97 9.22 20.74
N MET A 15 4.42 8.38 19.86
CA MET A 15 5.13 7.21 19.35
C MET A 15 6.41 7.60 18.61
N HIS A 16 6.31 8.55 17.68
CA HIS A 16 7.47 8.97 16.87
C HIS A 16 8.44 9.88 17.60
N ALA A 17 7.98 10.69 18.56
CA ALA A 17 8.87 11.48 19.42
C ALA A 17 9.82 10.55 20.18
N LYS A 18 9.30 9.48 20.79
CA LYS A 18 10.12 8.50 21.50
C LYS A 18 11.09 7.77 20.57
N GLU A 19 10.63 7.37 19.39
CA GLU A 19 11.47 6.71 18.37
C GLU A 19 12.64 7.56 17.89
N LEU A 20 12.43 8.88 17.81
CA LEU A 20 13.47 9.83 17.44
C LEU A 20 14.38 10.21 18.62
N GLY A 21 14.13 9.67 19.82
CA GLY A 21 14.94 9.89 21.01
C GLY A 21 14.56 11.15 21.82
N PHE A 22 13.38 11.72 21.60
CA PHE A 22 12.89 12.86 22.40
C PHE A 22 12.31 12.39 23.73
N GLU A 23 12.55 13.16 24.79
CA GLU A 23 12.02 12.86 26.12
C GLU A 23 10.53 13.22 26.25
N SER A 24 10.06 14.18 25.45
CA SER A 24 8.67 14.65 25.47
C SER A 24 8.14 15.05 24.09
N VAL A 25 6.82 15.04 23.94
CA VAL A 25 6.13 15.51 22.71
C VAL A 25 6.22 17.03 22.58
N GLU A 26 6.36 17.74 23.70
CA GLU A 26 6.56 19.18 23.75
C GLU A 26 7.90 19.59 23.13
N GLU A 27 9.00 18.93 23.52
CA GLU A 27 10.32 19.15 22.94
C GLU A 27 10.33 18.86 21.43
N PHE A 28 9.79 17.70 21.05
CA PHE A 28 9.58 17.31 19.65
C PHE A 28 8.79 18.39 18.88
N GLY A 29 7.74 18.95 19.48
CA GLY A 29 6.94 20.02 18.88
C GLY A 29 7.68 21.34 18.73
N GLN A 30 8.56 21.70 19.66
CA GLN A 30 9.37 22.91 19.57
C GLN A 30 10.40 22.80 18.45
N MET A 31 11.08 21.67 18.33
CA MET A 31 12.03 21.42 17.24
C MET A 31 11.31 21.44 15.88
N ALA A 32 10.15 20.79 15.77
CA ALA A 32 9.31 20.83 14.57
C ALA A 32 8.87 22.25 14.17
N ALA A 33 8.67 23.15 15.15
CA ALA A 33 8.28 24.53 14.88
C ALA A 33 9.43 25.35 14.27
N GLN A 34 10.68 25.03 14.60
CA GLN A 34 11.88 25.71 14.11
C GLN A 34 12.31 25.25 12.72
N SER A 35 11.89 24.05 12.30
CA SER A 35 12.27 23.49 11.01
C SER A 35 11.94 24.44 9.85
N PRO A 36 12.93 24.79 9.01
CA PRO A 36 12.69 25.63 7.84
C PRO A 36 11.84 24.89 6.79
N ARG A 37 11.78 23.56 6.84
CA ARG A 37 11.23 22.75 5.76
C ARG A 37 10.76 21.35 6.23
N PRO A 38 9.45 21.14 6.43
CA PRO A 38 8.91 19.83 6.79
C PRO A 38 9.20 18.74 5.74
N SER A 39 9.70 17.57 6.18
CA SER A 39 9.86 16.39 5.32
C SER A 39 8.49 15.85 4.86
N LYS A 40 8.48 15.11 3.75
CA LYS A 40 7.27 14.44 3.24
C LYS A 40 7.16 13.06 3.89
N ILE A 41 6.19 12.88 4.78
CA ILE A 41 5.95 11.63 5.52
C ILE A 41 4.50 11.21 5.33
N ALA A 42 4.29 9.91 5.05
CA ALA A 42 2.99 9.27 4.97
C ALA A 42 2.24 9.36 6.30
N GLY A 43 1.21 10.20 6.39
CA GLY A 43 0.51 10.46 7.65
C GLY A 43 -0.56 9.45 8.05
N ARG A 44 -0.93 8.53 7.16
CA ARG A 44 -2.17 7.73 7.28
C ARG A 44 -2.13 6.65 8.35
N CYS A 45 -0.95 6.16 8.68
CA CYS A 45 -0.75 5.12 9.67
C CYS A 45 0.55 5.42 10.41
N SER A 46 0.56 5.23 11.72
CA SER A 46 1.76 5.35 12.54
C SER A 46 2.88 4.43 12.04
N VAL A 47 2.53 3.25 11.52
CA VAL A 47 3.50 2.31 10.93
C VAL A 47 4.11 2.82 9.63
N LEU A 48 3.29 3.36 8.72
CA LEU A 48 3.78 3.87 7.45
C LEU A 48 4.69 5.07 7.66
N ALA A 49 4.26 5.97 8.55
CA ALA A 49 5.08 7.08 8.99
C ALA A 49 6.41 6.59 9.58
N GLN A 50 6.40 5.48 10.32
CA GLN A 50 7.59 4.89 10.90
C GLN A 50 8.61 4.47 9.83
N SER A 51 8.16 3.73 8.80
CA SER A 51 9.03 3.31 7.70
C SER A 51 9.62 4.51 6.96
N ASP A 52 8.80 5.54 6.68
CA ASP A 52 9.27 6.78 6.08
C ASP A 52 10.30 7.51 6.96
N VAL A 53 10.05 7.60 8.27
CA VAL A 53 10.97 8.20 9.25
C VAL A 53 12.32 7.47 9.24
N VAL A 54 12.31 6.14 9.28
CA VAL A 54 13.53 5.32 9.23
C VAL A 54 14.29 5.57 7.92
N HIS A 55 13.61 5.56 6.78
CA HIS A 55 14.24 5.85 5.49
C HIS A 55 14.79 7.26 5.39
N LEU A 56 14.08 8.26 5.93
CA LEU A 56 14.56 9.64 5.97
C LEU A 56 15.81 9.77 6.85
N ARG A 57 15.84 9.14 8.03
CA ARG A 57 17.04 9.10 8.90
C ARG A 57 18.20 8.37 8.22
N GLN A 58 17.96 7.20 7.64
CA GLN A 58 18.98 6.44 6.88
C GLN A 58 19.49 7.23 5.67
N GLY A 59 18.64 8.09 5.08
CA GLY A 59 18.98 9.03 4.04
C GLY A 59 19.53 10.37 4.54
N GLY A 60 19.90 10.49 5.83
CA GLY A 60 20.52 11.68 6.42
C GLY A 60 19.64 12.93 6.43
N GLU A 61 18.32 12.79 6.62
CA GLU A 61 17.42 13.92 6.86
C GLU A 61 17.57 14.45 8.29
N ASP A 62 17.55 15.78 8.43
CA ASP A 62 17.60 16.44 9.73
C ASP A 62 16.35 16.13 10.58
N LEU A 63 16.57 15.92 11.88
CA LEU A 63 15.50 15.51 12.81
C LEU A 63 14.38 16.55 12.92
N ASP A 64 14.69 17.84 12.79
CA ASP A 64 13.71 18.92 12.83
C ASP A 64 12.76 18.87 11.63
N ASN A 65 13.28 18.59 10.43
CA ASN A 65 12.49 18.41 9.20
C ASN A 65 11.58 17.18 9.32
N ILE A 66 12.09 16.07 9.86
CA ILE A 66 11.30 14.86 10.11
C ILE A 66 10.18 15.16 11.12
N ALA A 67 10.51 15.81 12.25
CA ALA A 67 9.54 16.18 13.29
C ALA A 67 8.44 17.11 12.76
N ALA A 68 8.82 18.10 11.93
CA ALA A 68 7.89 18.99 11.27
C ALA A 68 7.01 18.26 10.23
N GLY A 69 7.59 17.29 9.50
CA GLY A 69 6.87 16.41 8.57
C GLY A 69 5.78 15.59 9.26
N LEU A 70 6.08 15.02 10.44
CA LEU A 70 5.14 14.28 11.27
C LEU A 70 4.03 15.17 11.85
N CYS A 71 4.36 16.37 12.33
CA CYS A 71 3.37 17.36 12.76
C CYS A 71 2.42 17.75 11.62
N ARG A 72 2.99 17.97 10.44
CA ARG A 72 2.24 18.28 9.23
C ARG A 72 1.33 17.13 8.78
N ALA A 73 1.81 15.89 8.86
CA ALA A 73 1.01 14.71 8.56
C ALA A 73 -0.25 14.62 9.42
N VAL A 74 -0.15 14.93 10.73
CA VAL A 74 -1.31 15.00 11.63
C VAL A 74 -2.33 16.04 11.15
N VAL A 75 -1.86 17.24 10.78
CA VAL A 75 -2.72 18.32 10.26
C VAL A 75 -3.42 17.91 8.96
N LEU A 76 -2.69 17.34 8.00
CA LEU A 76 -3.27 16.93 6.73
C LEU A 76 -4.38 15.90 6.90
N ASN A 77 -4.24 14.95 7.83
CA ASN A 77 -5.32 14.02 8.16
C ASN A 77 -6.55 14.72 8.74
N VAL A 78 -6.34 15.69 9.64
CA VAL A 78 -7.45 16.48 10.22
C VAL A 78 -8.18 17.29 9.16
N LEU A 79 -7.44 17.93 8.24
CA LEU A 79 -8.02 18.68 7.14
C LEU A 79 -8.76 17.77 6.14
N ALA A 80 -8.21 16.59 5.84
CA ALA A 80 -8.91 15.60 5.02
C ALA A 80 -10.25 15.16 5.66
N MET A 81 -10.28 14.97 6.99
CA MET A 81 -11.51 14.67 7.73
C MET A 81 -12.53 15.81 7.72
N ALA A 82 -12.08 17.07 7.57
CA ALA A 82 -13.00 18.20 7.43
C ALA A 82 -13.80 18.14 6.11
N GLY A 83 -13.35 17.35 5.12
CA GLY A 83 -14.10 17.01 3.91
C GLY A 83 -14.47 18.22 3.06
N GLY A 84 -13.52 19.14 2.86
CA GLY A 84 -13.73 20.34 2.04
C GLY A 84 -14.73 21.36 2.63
N LYS A 85 -15.21 21.18 3.86
CA LYS A 85 -16.08 22.17 4.54
C LYS A 85 -15.34 23.50 4.70
N PRO A 86 -16.04 24.64 4.55
CA PRO A 86 -15.42 25.96 4.77
C PRO A 86 -14.97 26.10 6.22
N LEU A 87 -13.66 26.28 6.42
CA LEU A 87 -13.05 26.53 7.72
C LEU A 87 -12.89 28.05 7.91
N ASN A 88 -13.95 28.69 8.39
CA ASN A 88 -13.98 30.14 8.59
C ASN A 88 -13.18 30.54 9.84
N ALA A 89 -12.35 31.56 9.72
CA ALA A 89 -11.65 32.15 10.86
C ALA A 89 -12.60 32.99 11.74
N PRO A 90 -12.38 33.07 13.07
CA PRO A 90 -11.31 32.39 13.81
C PRO A 90 -11.61 30.92 14.09
N ILE A 91 -10.56 30.09 14.03
CA ILE A 91 -10.59 28.65 14.33
C ILE A 91 -10.03 28.43 15.73
N LEU A 92 -10.79 27.72 16.57
CA LEU A 92 -10.37 27.33 17.90
C LEU A 92 -9.73 25.93 17.86
N PHE A 93 -8.43 25.83 18.15
CA PHE A 93 -7.73 24.55 18.22
C PHE A 93 -7.62 24.07 19.68
N GLN A 94 -8.32 22.98 20.01
CA GLN A 94 -8.42 22.45 21.38
C GLN A 94 -8.01 20.97 21.47
N GLY A 95 -7.79 20.48 22.70
CA GLY A 95 -7.29 19.14 23.01
C GLY A 95 -5.81 19.13 23.43
N GLY A 96 -5.29 17.95 23.80
CA GLY A 96 -3.90 17.80 24.22
C GLY A 96 -2.88 18.19 23.14
N VAL A 97 -3.17 17.85 21.87
CA VAL A 97 -2.31 18.14 20.71
C VAL A 97 -2.11 19.63 20.47
N ALA A 98 -3.04 20.49 20.93
CA ALA A 98 -2.90 21.94 20.80
C ALA A 98 -1.72 22.52 21.61
N SER A 99 -1.14 21.77 22.55
CA SER A 99 0.14 22.12 23.20
C SER A 99 1.36 21.99 22.29
N ASN A 100 1.26 21.23 21.18
CA ASN A 100 2.41 20.96 20.32
C ASN A 100 2.61 22.13 19.32
N ALA A 101 3.69 22.90 19.52
CA ALA A 101 4.00 24.08 18.71
C ALA A 101 4.15 23.75 17.21
N GLY A 102 4.73 22.59 16.87
CA GLY A 102 4.90 22.12 15.49
C GLY A 102 3.57 21.87 14.80
N VAL A 103 2.60 21.25 15.49
CA VAL A 103 1.25 21.04 14.95
C VAL A 103 0.51 22.37 14.77
N VAL A 104 0.61 23.28 15.75
CA VAL A 104 0.01 24.62 15.66
C VAL A 104 0.55 25.38 14.45
N ARG A 105 1.88 25.37 14.26
CA ARG A 105 2.53 25.95 13.08
C ARG A 105 2.04 25.30 11.79
N ALA A 106 2.05 23.97 11.71
CA ALA A 106 1.63 23.26 10.51
C ALA A 106 0.15 23.55 10.15
N LEU A 107 -0.72 23.65 11.15
CA LEU A 107 -2.14 23.99 10.97
C LEU A 107 -2.30 25.40 10.37
N ARG A 108 -1.57 26.37 10.91
CA ARG A 108 -1.52 27.74 10.38
C ARG A 108 -1.01 27.78 8.94
N THR A 109 0.08 27.05 8.66
CA THR A 109 0.68 27.00 7.32
C THR A 109 -0.24 26.37 6.28
N GLU A 110 -0.84 25.20 6.56
CA GLU A 110 -1.70 24.53 5.57
C GLU A 110 -3.05 25.24 5.38
N LEU A 111 -3.51 26.03 6.35
CA LEU A 111 -4.71 26.86 6.22
C LEU A 111 -4.44 28.27 5.68
N GLY A 112 -3.18 28.71 5.65
CA GLY A 112 -2.82 30.09 5.29
C GLY A 112 -3.35 31.12 6.29
N LEU A 113 -3.44 30.77 7.57
CA LEU A 113 -4.01 31.61 8.64
C LEU A 113 -2.94 32.00 9.67
N ASP A 114 -3.11 33.17 10.29
CA ASP A 114 -2.20 33.69 11.31
C ASP A 114 -2.57 33.28 12.76
N GLU A 115 -1.84 33.81 13.74
CA GLU A 115 -2.05 33.51 15.16
C GLU A 115 -3.36 34.08 15.73
N LYS A 116 -3.87 35.17 15.16
CA LYS A 116 -5.16 35.77 15.56
C LYS A 116 -6.32 34.97 14.99
N GLN A 117 -6.10 34.28 13.88
CA GLN A 117 -7.08 33.46 13.19
C GLN A 117 -7.09 32.00 13.66
N VAL A 118 -5.97 31.44 14.11
CA VAL A 118 -5.89 30.10 14.74
C VAL A 118 -5.55 30.25 16.21
N ILE A 119 -6.59 30.19 17.05
CA ILE A 119 -6.53 30.47 18.48
C ILE A 119 -6.42 29.15 19.26
N VAL A 120 -5.38 29.04 20.09
CA VAL A 120 -5.23 27.97 21.09
C VAL A 120 -5.72 28.52 22.45
N PRO A 121 -6.85 28.03 23.01
CA PRO A 121 -7.36 28.52 24.29
C PRO A 121 -6.42 28.22 25.46
N LYS A 122 -6.41 29.09 26.48
CA LYS A 122 -5.63 28.88 27.72
C LYS A 122 -5.86 27.49 28.37
N TYR A 123 -7.11 27.01 28.36
CA TYR A 123 -7.49 25.73 28.97
C TYR A 123 -7.73 24.62 27.93
N HIS A 124 -7.05 24.67 26.78
CA HIS A 124 -7.28 23.77 25.64
C HIS A 124 -7.31 22.27 25.98
N LYS A 125 -6.63 21.80 27.05
CA LYS A 125 -6.66 20.39 27.52
C LYS A 125 -7.98 19.99 28.18
N THR A 126 -8.72 20.94 28.76
CA THR A 126 -9.89 20.68 29.60
C THR A 126 -11.16 21.41 29.16
N VAL A 127 -11.15 22.10 28.01
CA VAL A 127 -12.32 22.84 27.48
C VAL A 127 -13.59 21.99 27.43
N GLY A 128 -13.50 20.72 27.02
CA GLY A 128 -14.65 19.81 27.02
C GLY A 128 -15.25 19.61 28.40
N ALA A 129 -14.41 19.38 29.42
CA ALA A 129 -14.84 19.22 30.81
C ALA A 129 -15.45 20.52 31.36
N LEU A 130 -14.84 21.67 31.06
CA LEU A 130 -15.40 22.99 31.40
C LEU A 130 -16.77 23.19 30.74
N GLY A 131 -16.92 22.78 29.48
CA GLY A 131 -18.19 22.82 28.76
C GLY A 131 -19.27 21.96 29.42
N VAL A 132 -18.91 20.74 29.87
CA VAL A 132 -19.82 19.86 30.62
C VAL A 132 -20.21 20.48 31.96
N ALA A 133 -19.26 21.06 32.70
CA ALA A 133 -19.55 21.74 33.97
C ALA A 133 -20.52 22.92 33.77
N LEU A 134 -20.27 23.77 32.76
CA LEU A 134 -21.16 24.88 32.40
C LEU A 134 -22.54 24.39 31.94
N TYR A 135 -22.59 23.27 31.21
CA TYR A 135 -23.84 22.65 30.77
C TYR A 135 -24.66 22.11 31.94
N ALA A 136 -23.99 21.48 32.93
CA ALA A 136 -24.62 21.01 34.15
C ALA A 136 -25.18 22.17 35.00
N VAL A 137 -24.43 23.27 35.12
CA VAL A 137 -24.91 24.50 35.80
C VAL A 137 -26.19 25.03 35.15
N LYS A 138 -26.25 25.06 33.81
CA LYS A 138 -27.44 25.51 33.07
C LYS A 138 -28.66 24.60 33.22
N ARG A 139 -28.48 23.36 33.68
CA ARG A 139 -29.51 22.32 33.72
C ARG A 139 -29.86 21.84 35.12
N GLN A 140 -29.35 22.48 36.18
CA GLN A 140 -29.50 22.03 37.56
C GLN A 140 -30.89 21.40 37.84
N PRO A 141 -30.97 20.08 38.04
CA PRO A 141 -32.13 19.49 38.69
C PRO A 141 -32.11 19.98 40.14
N ALA A 142 -33.23 20.50 40.63
CA ALA A 142 -33.33 20.92 42.01
C ALA A 142 -33.05 19.73 42.96
N GLY A 143 -32.04 19.85 43.83
CA GLY A 143 -31.99 19.09 45.08
C GLY A 143 -30.93 18.00 45.28
N ALA A 144 -29.96 17.78 44.38
CA ALA A 144 -28.88 16.82 44.62
C ALA A 144 -27.48 17.47 44.54
N THR A 145 -26.87 17.72 45.71
CA THR A 145 -25.46 18.09 45.85
C THR A 145 -24.66 16.88 46.32
N HIS A 146 -23.71 16.43 45.51
CA HIS A 146 -22.76 15.37 45.89
C HIS A 146 -21.42 15.99 46.28
N THR A 147 -20.77 15.46 47.30
CA THR A 147 -19.37 15.79 47.59
C THR A 147 -18.44 15.00 46.67
N VAL A 148 -17.19 15.46 46.50
CA VAL A 148 -16.15 14.69 45.79
C VAL A 148 -15.97 13.30 46.43
N GLN A 149 -16.14 13.21 47.74
CA GLN A 149 -15.97 11.97 48.49
C GLN A 149 -17.09 10.95 48.23
N ASP A 150 -18.31 11.42 47.95
CA ASP A 150 -19.42 10.55 47.53
C ASP A 150 -19.17 9.93 46.15
N ILE A 151 -18.56 10.70 45.24
CA ILE A 151 -18.16 10.22 43.91
C ILE A 151 -17.06 9.16 44.04
N LEU A 152 -16.03 9.41 44.84
CA LEU A 152 -14.93 8.46 45.07
C LEU A 152 -15.44 7.13 45.63
N ARG A 153 -16.29 7.16 46.67
CA ARG A 153 -16.90 5.95 47.24
C ARG A 153 -17.76 5.17 46.22
N THR A 154 -18.39 5.87 45.28
CA THR A 154 -19.20 5.24 44.24
C THR A 154 -18.34 4.56 43.17
N ILE A 155 -17.19 5.14 42.83
CA ILE A 155 -16.23 4.55 41.90
C ILE A 155 -15.65 3.26 42.49
N ASP A 156 -15.20 3.29 43.76
CA ASP A 156 -14.63 2.13 44.45
C ASP A 156 -15.62 0.96 44.59
N ARG A 157 -16.92 1.25 44.70
CA ARG A 157 -17.96 0.20 44.74
C ARG A 157 -18.21 -0.46 43.40
N LYS A 158 -18.04 0.26 42.29
CA LYS A 158 -18.33 -0.25 40.93
C LYS A 158 -17.16 -0.98 40.29
N THR A 159 -15.94 -0.72 40.72
CA THR A 159 -14.73 -1.44 40.24
C THR A 159 -14.66 -2.88 40.77
N ASN A 160 -15.43 -3.24 41.81
CA ASN A 160 -15.45 -4.56 42.45
C ASN A 160 -16.50 -5.55 41.92
N THR A 161 -17.31 -5.19 40.92
CA THR A 161 -18.27 -6.12 40.31
C THR A 161 -17.70 -6.69 39.02
N GLY A 162 -17.23 -7.95 39.07
CA GLY A 162 -16.72 -8.69 37.91
C GLY A 162 -17.72 -8.72 36.76
N LEU A 163 -17.25 -8.37 35.57
CA LEU A 163 -18.03 -8.31 34.33
C LEU A 163 -17.92 -9.62 33.54
N PRO A 164 -18.85 -9.88 32.59
CA PRO A 164 -19.03 -11.19 31.98
C PRO A 164 -17.85 -11.65 31.15
N SER A 165 -17.57 -12.96 31.22
CA SER A 165 -16.62 -13.66 30.34
C SER A 165 -16.97 -13.46 28.85
N PRO A 166 -15.98 -13.21 27.98
CA PRO A 166 -16.17 -13.14 26.53
C PRO A 166 -16.74 -14.45 25.96
N LYS A 167 -17.75 -14.35 25.09
CA LYS A 167 -18.48 -15.51 24.50
C LYS A 167 -17.66 -16.39 23.54
N ALA A 168 -16.43 -16.02 23.18
CA ALA A 168 -15.59 -16.76 22.25
C ALA A 168 -14.15 -16.81 22.76
N VAL A 169 -13.69 -18.04 23.02
CA VAL A 169 -12.40 -18.35 23.64
C VAL A 169 -11.60 -19.24 22.67
N LEU A 170 -10.32 -18.93 22.47
CA LEU A 170 -9.40 -19.74 21.67
C LEU A 170 -8.79 -20.87 22.50
N ALA A 171 -8.17 -21.85 21.85
CA ALA A 171 -7.42 -22.88 22.57
C ALA A 171 -6.23 -22.25 23.32
N PRO A 172 -5.91 -22.68 24.54
CA PRO A 172 -4.71 -22.24 25.26
C PRO A 172 -3.44 -22.52 24.48
N LEU A 173 -2.47 -21.61 24.55
CA LEU A 173 -1.14 -21.85 24.01
C LEU A 173 -0.44 -22.88 24.90
N LEU A 174 -0.31 -24.11 24.38
CA LEU A 174 0.44 -25.13 25.09
C LEU A 174 1.93 -24.76 25.05
N ARG A 175 2.53 -24.63 26.24
CA ARG A 175 3.98 -24.64 26.40
C ARG A 175 4.48 -26.03 26.00
N LYS A 176 4.71 -26.27 24.70
CA LYS A 176 5.46 -27.45 24.28
C LYS A 176 6.79 -27.38 25.04
N LYS A 177 7.20 -28.49 25.68
CA LYS A 177 8.59 -28.64 26.15
C LYS A 177 9.49 -28.12 25.02
N PRO A 178 10.57 -27.36 25.30
CA PRO A 178 11.45 -26.84 24.26
C PRO A 178 11.67 -27.96 23.26
N VAL A 179 11.28 -27.72 22.01
CA VAL A 179 11.25 -28.76 20.98
C VAL A 179 12.60 -29.43 21.00
N GLN A 180 12.63 -30.64 21.54
CA GLN A 180 13.82 -31.46 21.66
C GLN A 180 14.22 -32.06 20.31
N ASN A 181 13.65 -31.53 19.21
CA ASN A 181 14.11 -31.73 17.84
C ASN A 181 15.07 -30.63 17.36
N CYS A 182 15.44 -29.64 18.20
CA CYS A 182 16.62 -28.80 17.95
C CYS A 182 17.92 -29.41 18.49
N ALA A 183 17.90 -30.69 18.91
CA ALA A 183 19.09 -31.39 19.38
C ALA A 183 19.03 -32.90 19.05
N SER A 184 18.83 -33.25 17.78
CA SER A 184 19.50 -34.45 17.26
C SER A 184 20.80 -34.00 16.63
N ASN A 185 21.89 -34.23 17.37
CA ASN A 185 23.28 -34.18 16.93
C ASN A 185 23.52 -35.03 15.67
N SER A 186 23.11 -34.57 14.48
CA SER A 186 23.46 -35.29 13.26
C SER A 186 23.79 -34.45 12.02
N PHE A 187 23.80 -33.11 12.06
CA PHE A 187 24.33 -32.32 10.93
C PHE A 187 25.16 -31.07 11.25
N ILE A 188 25.59 -30.85 12.50
CA ILE A 188 26.73 -29.96 12.77
C ILE A 188 27.55 -30.59 13.90
N GLN A 189 28.59 -31.34 13.53
CA GLN A 189 29.73 -31.40 14.45
C GLN A 189 30.24 -29.96 14.60
N PRO A 190 30.63 -29.49 15.80
CA PRO A 190 31.46 -28.30 15.86
C PRO A 190 32.71 -28.65 15.07
N VAL A 191 32.79 -28.14 13.84
CA VAL A 191 33.94 -28.35 12.98
C VAL A 191 35.08 -27.60 13.66
N SER A 192 35.76 -28.29 14.57
CA SER A 192 37.04 -27.94 15.16
C SER A 192 38.14 -28.16 14.12
N VAL A 193 37.91 -27.68 12.91
CA VAL A 193 38.97 -27.50 11.92
C VAL A 193 39.46 -26.08 12.17
N SER A 194 40.77 -25.89 12.20
CA SER A 194 41.38 -24.56 12.24
C SER A 194 40.89 -23.77 11.02
N LYS A 195 39.78 -23.03 11.19
CA LYS A 195 39.19 -22.19 10.16
C LYS A 195 40.22 -21.13 9.83
N ASP A 196 40.57 -21.01 8.55
CA ASP A 196 41.41 -19.91 8.08
C ASP A 196 40.63 -18.60 8.24
N THR A 197 40.77 -17.98 9.39
CA THR A 197 40.18 -16.66 9.67
C THR A 197 40.99 -15.55 9.04
N SER A 198 42.14 -15.81 8.39
CA SER A 198 42.97 -14.74 7.83
C SER A 198 42.28 -14.00 6.69
N ARG A 199 41.30 -14.64 6.03
CA ARG A 199 40.52 -14.04 4.94
C ARG A 199 39.03 -14.35 5.08
N VAL A 200 38.21 -13.32 4.91
CA VAL A 200 36.77 -13.41 5.18
C VAL A 200 35.93 -12.76 4.10
N VAL A 201 34.73 -13.29 3.91
CA VAL A 201 33.67 -12.68 3.11
C VAL A 201 32.57 -12.21 4.05
N LEU A 202 32.14 -10.96 3.91
CA LEU A 202 31.16 -10.35 4.83
C LEU A 202 29.80 -10.17 4.15
N GLY A 203 28.75 -10.35 4.95
CA GLY A 203 27.39 -9.98 4.62
C GLY A 203 26.83 -9.06 5.69
N PHE A 204 26.26 -7.93 5.27
CA PHE A 204 25.55 -7.02 6.15
C PHE A 204 24.05 -6.97 5.79
N ASP A 205 23.19 -7.23 6.76
CA ASP A 205 21.75 -6.96 6.64
C ASP A 205 21.39 -5.78 7.55
N VAL A 206 21.19 -4.62 6.93
CA VAL A 206 20.79 -3.41 7.63
C VAL A 206 19.29 -3.19 7.41
N GLY A 207 18.53 -3.75 8.33
CA GLY A 207 17.08 -3.62 8.37
C GLY A 207 16.62 -2.27 8.92
N SER A 208 15.32 -2.16 9.15
CA SER A 208 14.69 -0.95 9.65
C SER A 208 14.86 -0.71 11.17
N ALA A 209 15.12 -1.78 11.92
CA ALA A 209 15.29 -1.74 13.37
C ALA A 209 16.63 -2.33 13.86
N SER A 210 17.31 -3.13 13.03
CA SER A 210 18.44 -3.96 13.45
C SER A 210 19.51 -4.03 12.37
N VAL A 211 20.76 -4.17 12.80
CA VAL A 211 21.90 -4.50 11.96
C VAL A 211 22.32 -5.94 12.24
N LYS A 212 22.59 -6.69 11.17
CA LYS A 212 23.15 -8.05 11.26
C LYS A 212 24.40 -8.17 10.42
N ILE A 213 25.36 -8.93 10.94
CA ILE A 213 26.64 -9.22 10.30
C ILE A 213 26.79 -10.73 10.24
N ALA A 214 27.28 -11.23 9.12
CA ALA A 214 27.78 -12.58 8.97
C ALA A 214 29.15 -12.56 8.30
N ALA A 215 30.06 -13.42 8.75
CA ALA A 215 31.34 -13.65 8.09
C ALA A 215 31.43 -15.13 7.67
N LEU A 216 31.88 -15.36 6.44
CA LEU A 216 32.21 -16.68 5.90
C LEU A 216 33.72 -16.80 5.71
N ASP A 217 34.24 -18.00 5.88
CA ASP A 217 35.60 -18.35 5.45
C ASP A 217 35.65 -18.66 3.94
N ARG A 218 36.80 -19.16 3.48
CA ARG A 218 37.06 -19.48 2.08
C ARG A 218 36.29 -20.68 1.55
N ASP A 219 35.95 -21.62 2.41
CA ASP A 219 35.13 -22.79 2.06
C ASP A 219 33.63 -22.43 2.04
N GLY A 220 33.31 -21.22 2.51
CA GLY A 220 31.97 -20.67 2.52
C GLY A 220 31.18 -21.09 3.75
N ASP A 221 31.86 -21.59 4.78
CA ASP A 221 31.28 -21.88 6.08
C ASP A 221 31.22 -20.61 6.93
N TYR A 222 30.16 -20.45 7.72
CA TYR A 222 30.04 -19.29 8.59
C TYR A 222 31.01 -19.42 9.78
N ILE A 223 31.60 -18.29 10.15
CA ILE A 223 32.61 -18.22 11.23
C ILE A 223 32.28 -17.17 12.29
N PHE A 224 31.42 -16.20 11.96
CA PHE A 224 30.97 -15.18 12.89
C PHE A 224 29.59 -14.67 12.49
N THR A 225 28.78 -14.35 13.50
CA THR A 225 27.51 -13.64 13.30
C THR A 225 27.30 -12.61 14.40
N HIS A 226 26.59 -11.54 14.08
CA HIS A 226 26.19 -10.52 15.04
C HIS A 226 24.79 -10.02 14.71
N TYR A 227 23.98 -9.80 15.74
CA TYR A 227 22.67 -9.17 15.66
C TYR A 227 22.59 -8.08 16.74
N ALA A 228 22.17 -6.88 16.37
CA ALA A 228 21.93 -5.79 17.30
C ALA A 228 20.83 -4.85 16.82
N LEU A 229 20.02 -4.36 17.76
CA LEU A 229 19.08 -3.27 17.51
C LEU A 229 19.86 -1.96 17.38
N HIS A 230 19.47 -1.12 16.41
CA HIS A 230 20.25 0.07 16.11
C HIS A 230 19.67 1.38 16.65
N ASP A 231 18.42 1.42 17.11
CA ASP A 231 17.76 2.61 17.69
C ASP A 231 17.98 3.91 16.88
N GLY A 232 17.78 3.80 15.57
CA GLY A 232 18.02 4.88 14.61
C GLY A 232 19.48 5.24 14.30
N LYS A 233 20.46 4.47 14.79
CA LYS A 233 21.92 4.62 14.55
C LYS A 233 22.53 3.37 13.87
N PRO A 234 22.05 2.95 12.68
CA PRO A 234 22.51 1.72 12.03
C PRO A 234 24.02 1.70 11.73
N ILE A 235 24.62 2.86 11.47
CA ILE A 235 26.04 2.96 11.15
C ILE A 235 26.90 2.65 12.38
N ASP A 236 26.58 3.27 13.52
CA ASP A 236 27.34 3.09 14.75
C ASP A 236 27.30 1.63 15.21
N VAL A 237 26.12 1.00 15.13
CA VAL A 237 25.93 -0.40 15.51
C VAL A 237 26.65 -1.36 14.54
N LEU A 238 26.67 -1.05 13.24
CA LEU A 238 27.47 -1.84 12.28
C LEU A 238 28.95 -1.83 12.66
N TYR A 239 29.52 -0.67 13.00
CA TYR A 239 30.92 -0.57 13.41
C TYR A 239 31.21 -1.29 14.72
N GLN A 240 30.34 -1.16 15.73
CA GLN A 240 30.46 -1.91 16.98
C GLN A 240 30.47 -3.43 16.73
N GLY A 241 29.65 -3.90 15.79
CA GLY A 241 29.64 -5.30 15.37
C GLY A 241 30.94 -5.74 14.67
N LEU A 242 31.53 -4.87 13.83
CA LEU A 242 32.83 -5.12 13.20
C LEU A 242 33.99 -5.11 14.22
N GLU A 243 33.97 -4.20 15.19
CA GLU A 243 34.95 -4.19 16.30
C GLU A 243 34.85 -5.48 17.13
N LYS A 244 33.62 -5.97 17.36
CA LYS A 244 33.40 -7.25 18.05
C LYS A 244 33.96 -8.41 17.22
N MET A 245 33.72 -8.41 15.91
CA MET A 245 34.29 -9.41 15.00
C MET A 245 35.83 -9.42 15.06
N GLN A 246 36.47 -8.26 14.98
CA GLN A 246 37.93 -8.14 15.04
C GLN A 246 38.48 -8.66 16.38
N LYS A 247 37.78 -8.42 17.49
CA LYS A 247 38.17 -8.97 18.82
C LYS A 247 38.06 -10.49 18.89
N GLU A 248 37.08 -11.09 18.22
CA GLU A 248 36.83 -12.54 18.26
C GLU A 248 37.65 -13.32 17.22
N LEU A 249 37.85 -12.78 16.02
CA LEU A 249 38.52 -13.46 14.90
C LEU A 249 39.96 -12.98 14.64
N GLY A 250 40.42 -11.90 15.30
CA GLY A 250 41.70 -11.26 15.04
C GLY A 250 41.70 -10.34 13.81
N ASP A 251 42.88 -10.04 13.28
CA ASP A 251 43.00 -9.27 12.04
C ASP A 251 42.71 -10.16 10.83
N ASN A 252 41.73 -9.75 10.01
CA ASN A 252 41.27 -10.51 8.86
C ASN A 252 41.32 -9.64 7.59
N THR A 253 41.66 -10.24 6.45
CA THR A 253 41.55 -9.60 5.13
C THR A 253 40.15 -9.82 4.56
N VAL A 254 39.40 -8.75 4.34
CA VAL A 254 38.07 -8.84 3.72
C VAL A 254 38.21 -8.98 2.20
N GLU A 255 37.81 -10.13 1.65
CA GLU A 255 37.94 -10.43 0.20
C GLU A 255 36.71 -9.99 -0.60
N ALA A 256 35.52 -9.95 0.02
CA ALA A 256 34.29 -9.45 -0.59
C ALA A 256 33.25 -9.04 0.47
N VAL A 257 32.38 -8.09 0.12
CA VAL A 257 31.26 -7.63 0.97
C VAL A 257 29.97 -7.51 0.17
N ALA A 258 28.89 -8.13 0.67
CA ALA A 258 27.54 -7.87 0.20
C ALA A 258 26.69 -7.16 1.26
N VAL A 259 25.78 -6.29 0.82
CA VAL A 259 24.82 -5.59 1.67
C VAL A 259 23.39 -5.87 1.23
N THR A 260 22.50 -6.02 2.21
CA THR A 260 21.06 -6.19 2.03
C THR A 260 20.26 -5.44 3.10
N GLY A 261 18.93 -5.60 3.08
CA GLY A 261 18.00 -4.91 3.96
C GLY A 261 17.57 -3.53 3.42
N SER A 262 16.83 -2.79 4.24
CA SER A 262 16.24 -1.48 3.87
C SER A 262 17.27 -0.35 3.81
N GLY A 263 18.38 -0.47 4.55
CA GLY A 263 19.48 0.51 4.59
C GLY A 263 20.62 0.25 3.61
N ARG A 264 20.52 -0.80 2.77
CA ARG A 264 21.62 -1.29 1.92
C ARG A 264 22.26 -0.24 1.02
N ASP A 265 21.47 0.67 0.43
CA ASP A 265 21.99 1.70 -0.48
C ASP A 265 22.89 2.70 0.26
N THR A 266 22.48 3.11 1.47
CA THR A 266 23.30 3.98 2.32
C THR A 266 24.58 3.27 2.74
N ILE A 267 24.46 2.00 3.17
CA ILE A 267 25.58 1.22 3.68
C ILE A 267 26.58 0.90 2.57
N GLU A 268 26.11 0.51 1.39
CA GLU A 268 26.92 0.27 0.20
C GLU A 268 27.89 1.44 -0.03
N LEU A 269 27.36 2.67 -0.02
CA LEU A 269 28.14 3.88 -0.23
C LEU A 269 29.15 4.12 0.89
N ARG A 270 28.75 3.93 2.16
CA ARG A 270 29.62 4.20 3.32
C ARG A 270 30.77 3.21 3.45
N VAL A 271 30.48 1.91 3.30
CA VAL A 271 31.47 0.85 3.52
C VAL A 271 32.20 0.44 2.23
N GLY A 272 31.68 0.84 1.07
CA GLY A 272 32.18 0.38 -0.22
C GLY A 272 31.85 -1.09 -0.46
N ALA A 273 30.60 -1.51 -0.24
CA ALA A 273 30.22 -2.90 -0.48
C ALA A 273 30.39 -3.27 -1.97
N ASP A 274 30.73 -4.52 -2.26
CA ASP A 274 30.92 -5.03 -3.62
C ASP A 274 29.59 -5.32 -4.30
N ILE A 275 28.63 -5.84 -3.53
CA ILE A 275 27.32 -6.26 -4.02
C ILE A 275 26.22 -5.63 -3.18
N ASN A 276 25.23 -5.03 -3.87
CA ASN A 276 23.96 -4.62 -3.30
C ASN A 276 22.88 -5.60 -3.76
N VAL A 277 22.36 -6.40 -2.82
CA VAL A 277 21.38 -7.45 -3.11
C VAL A 277 20.06 -7.18 -2.38
N ASP A 278 18.95 -7.46 -3.04
CA ASP A 278 17.64 -7.36 -2.40
C ASP A 278 17.45 -8.42 -1.31
N GLU A 279 16.61 -8.07 -0.34
CA GLU A 279 16.43 -8.88 0.87
C GLU A 279 15.76 -10.23 0.58
N ILE A 280 14.91 -10.33 -0.43
CA ILE A 280 14.23 -11.58 -0.78
C ILE A 280 15.25 -12.62 -1.25
N THR A 281 16.14 -12.22 -2.15
CA THR A 281 17.22 -13.08 -2.65
C THR A 281 18.18 -13.45 -1.52
N ALA A 282 18.57 -12.49 -0.68
CA ALA A 282 19.46 -12.77 0.46
C ALA A 282 18.82 -13.73 1.48
N GLN A 283 17.55 -13.56 1.82
CA GLN A 283 16.83 -14.46 2.72
C GLN A 283 16.71 -15.87 2.14
N ALA A 284 16.45 -16.01 0.84
CA ALA A 284 16.38 -17.30 0.16
C ALA A 284 17.71 -18.06 0.19
N GLU A 285 18.82 -17.36 -0.08
CA GLU A 285 20.16 -17.95 -0.02
C GLU A 285 20.57 -18.33 1.41
N GLY A 286 20.24 -17.48 2.39
CA GLY A 286 20.48 -17.77 3.80
C GLY A 286 19.66 -18.97 4.29
N ALA A 287 18.38 -19.04 3.92
CA ALA A 287 17.51 -20.16 4.26
C ALA A 287 18.01 -21.48 3.65
N THR A 288 18.37 -21.48 2.37
CA THR A 288 18.87 -22.68 1.67
C THR A 288 20.23 -23.15 2.24
N MET A 289 21.04 -22.22 2.76
CA MET A 289 22.27 -22.56 3.49
C MET A 289 22.00 -23.22 4.84
N LEU A 290 20.92 -22.84 5.53
CA LEU A 290 20.55 -23.39 6.83
C LEU A 290 19.75 -24.70 6.71
N ASP A 291 18.94 -24.83 5.66
CA ASP A 291 18.13 -26.00 5.36
C ASP A 291 17.99 -26.16 3.82
N PRO A 292 18.75 -27.07 3.19
CA PRO A 292 18.73 -27.26 1.73
C PRO A 292 17.38 -27.71 1.15
N ASP A 293 16.52 -28.33 1.96
CA ASP A 293 15.23 -28.90 1.52
C ASP A 293 14.04 -27.96 1.80
N VAL A 294 14.30 -26.70 2.15
CA VAL A 294 13.25 -25.74 2.46
C VAL A 294 12.40 -25.39 1.24
N GLU A 295 11.07 -25.49 1.38
CA GLU A 295 10.10 -25.18 0.33
C GLU A 295 9.48 -23.79 0.50
N ALA A 296 9.39 -23.29 1.73
CA ALA A 296 9.00 -21.91 1.98
C ALA A 296 9.65 -21.29 3.22
N ILE A 297 9.72 -19.98 3.22
CA ILE A 297 10.29 -19.16 4.28
C ILE A 297 9.18 -18.28 4.83
N PHE A 298 8.96 -18.40 6.14
CA PHE A 298 8.20 -17.42 6.89
C PHE A 298 9.18 -16.50 7.60
N GLU A 299 9.19 -15.21 7.28
CA GLU A 299 10.02 -14.24 7.99
C GLU A 299 9.12 -13.20 8.64
N ILE A 300 9.21 -13.07 9.96
CA ILE A 300 8.49 -12.02 10.69
C ILE A 300 9.51 -11.09 11.35
N GLY A 301 9.79 -10.00 10.64
CA GLY A 301 10.72 -8.97 11.05
C GLY A 301 10.12 -7.94 12.01
N GLY A 302 10.91 -6.90 12.29
CA GLY A 302 10.50 -5.80 13.17
C GLY A 302 9.37 -4.94 12.57
N GLN A 303 9.49 -4.53 11.31
CA GLN A 303 8.51 -3.64 10.66
C GLN A 303 7.81 -4.26 9.46
N ASP A 304 8.40 -5.29 8.86
CA ASP A 304 7.87 -6.02 7.73
C ASP A 304 7.80 -7.52 8.04
N SER A 305 7.08 -8.24 7.20
CA SER A 305 7.01 -9.70 7.24
C SER A 305 6.89 -10.23 5.83
N LYS A 306 7.55 -11.35 5.57
CA LYS A 306 7.76 -11.89 4.23
C LYS A 306 7.35 -13.35 4.19
N PHE A 307 6.75 -13.72 3.07
CA PHE A 307 6.57 -15.09 2.63
C PHE A 307 7.42 -15.26 1.38
N ILE A 308 8.24 -16.30 1.33
CA ILE A 308 9.04 -16.62 0.14
C ILE A 308 8.87 -18.11 -0.13
N GLN A 309 8.34 -18.44 -1.31
CA GLN A 309 8.25 -19.82 -1.78
C GLN A 309 9.48 -20.13 -2.61
N LEU A 310 10.09 -21.28 -2.35
CA LEU A 310 11.23 -21.77 -3.11
C LEU A 310 10.84 -22.97 -3.97
N ARG A 311 11.45 -23.08 -5.15
CA ARG A 311 11.47 -24.30 -5.96
C ARG A 311 12.92 -24.55 -6.38
N ASN A 312 13.47 -25.72 -6.04
CA ASN A 312 14.87 -26.09 -6.30
C ASN A 312 15.87 -25.04 -5.75
N GLY A 313 15.65 -24.54 -4.54
CA GLY A 313 16.50 -23.53 -3.88
C GLY A 313 16.42 -22.12 -4.49
N GLN A 314 15.55 -21.89 -5.48
CA GLN A 314 15.36 -20.58 -6.11
C GLN A 314 14.01 -19.98 -5.73
N VAL A 315 13.96 -18.65 -5.63
CA VAL A 315 12.71 -17.92 -5.35
C VAL A 315 11.73 -18.14 -6.50
N TYR A 316 10.60 -18.76 -6.17
CA TYR A 316 9.51 -19.02 -7.10
C TYR A 316 8.43 -17.95 -7.01
N ASP A 317 7.93 -17.69 -5.79
CA ASP A 317 6.95 -16.66 -5.48
C ASP A 317 7.34 -15.99 -4.16
N PHE A 318 6.89 -14.75 -3.95
CA PHE A 318 7.07 -14.06 -2.68
C PHE A 318 5.97 -13.04 -2.44
N GLU A 319 5.73 -12.74 -1.18
CA GLU A 319 4.88 -11.64 -0.75
C GLU A 319 5.49 -10.96 0.47
N MET A 320 5.28 -9.66 0.56
CA MET A 320 5.65 -8.88 1.74
C MET A 320 4.44 -8.10 2.21
N ASN A 321 4.25 -8.01 3.53
CA ASN A 321 3.14 -7.24 4.11
C ASN A 321 3.05 -5.83 3.49
N ARG A 322 1.86 -5.51 2.98
CA ARG A 322 1.76 -4.50 1.91
C ARG A 322 1.86 -3.06 2.39
N ILE A 323 1.60 -2.77 3.66
CA ILE A 323 1.54 -1.41 4.25
C ILE A 323 1.46 -1.46 5.80
N CYS A 324 1.47 -2.64 6.45
CA CYS A 324 0.93 -2.81 7.80
C CYS A 324 1.88 -3.48 8.79
N ALA A 325 2.03 -2.95 10.02
CA ALA A 325 2.73 -3.64 11.12
C ALA A 325 1.89 -4.78 11.72
N ALA A 326 0.68 -5.01 11.21
CA ALA A 326 -0.17 -6.07 11.71
C ALA A 326 0.49 -7.40 11.40
N GLY A 327 0.96 -8.07 12.44
CA GLY A 327 1.72 -9.31 12.32
C GLY A 327 3.23 -9.15 12.39
N THR A 328 3.80 -7.98 12.73
CA THR A 328 5.26 -7.74 12.83
C THR A 328 5.71 -7.50 14.29
N GLY A 329 7.03 -7.44 14.51
CA GLY A 329 7.63 -7.11 15.81
C GLY A 329 7.21 -5.75 16.37
N ALA A 330 6.89 -4.77 15.52
CA ALA A 330 6.41 -3.47 15.95
C ALA A 330 5.08 -3.56 16.72
N PHE A 331 4.19 -4.47 16.32
CA PHE A 331 2.96 -4.70 17.06
C PHE A 331 3.21 -5.44 18.39
N VAL A 332 4.19 -6.36 18.44
CA VAL A 332 4.62 -7.01 19.69
C VAL A 332 5.11 -5.96 20.68
N MET A 333 5.93 -5.01 20.25
CA MET A 333 6.41 -3.92 21.11
C MET A 333 5.27 -3.04 21.62
N GLU A 334 4.33 -2.65 20.75
CA GLU A 334 3.18 -1.83 21.15
C GLU A 334 2.26 -2.57 22.11
N ALA A 335 1.97 -3.84 21.85
CA ALA A 335 1.16 -4.69 22.70
C ALA A 335 1.78 -4.86 24.10
N SER A 336 3.08 -5.13 24.15
CA SER A 336 3.81 -5.31 25.41
C SER A 336 3.79 -4.03 26.25
N LYS A 337 3.91 -2.86 25.61
CA LYS A 337 3.78 -1.56 26.28
C LYS A 337 2.38 -1.33 26.88
N ILE A 338 1.32 -1.73 26.17
CA ILE A 338 -0.06 -1.60 26.68
C ILE A 338 -0.28 -2.52 27.89
N LEU A 339 0.32 -3.71 27.86
CA LEU A 339 0.23 -4.69 28.96
C LEU A 339 1.19 -4.38 30.13
N GLY A 340 2.18 -3.52 29.92
CA GLY A 340 3.18 -3.17 30.93
C GLY A 340 4.25 -4.26 31.13
N VAL A 341 4.60 -4.98 30.06
CA VAL A 341 5.61 -6.06 30.10
C VAL A 341 6.72 -5.85 29.07
N GLU A 342 7.84 -6.55 29.27
CA GLU A 342 8.94 -6.59 28.30
C GLU A 342 8.52 -7.34 27.02
N PRO A 343 8.85 -6.82 25.82
CA PRO A 343 8.65 -7.54 24.57
C PRO A 343 9.42 -8.88 24.55
N GLY A 344 8.81 -9.93 24.00
CA GLY A 344 9.41 -11.27 24.01
C GLY A 344 9.06 -12.02 25.30
N GLU A 345 10.03 -12.24 26.19
CA GLU A 345 9.87 -13.11 27.37
C GLU A 345 8.71 -12.70 28.28
N GLY A 346 8.49 -11.40 28.50
CA GLY A 346 7.41 -10.89 29.35
C GLY A 346 6.03 -11.14 28.74
N LEU A 347 5.88 -10.86 27.44
CA LEU A 347 4.65 -11.18 26.70
C LEU A 347 4.41 -12.69 26.61
N ASP A 348 5.47 -13.47 26.39
CA ASP A 348 5.41 -14.93 26.31
C ASP A 348 4.91 -15.53 27.62
N ALA A 349 5.47 -15.09 28.76
CA ALA A 349 5.06 -15.55 30.09
C ALA A 349 3.56 -15.33 30.31
N LEU A 350 3.07 -14.11 30.08
CA LEU A 350 1.64 -13.79 30.18
C LEU A 350 0.78 -14.62 29.21
N ALA A 351 1.23 -14.80 27.97
CA ALA A 351 0.48 -15.53 26.96
C ALA A 351 0.36 -17.03 27.28
N PHE A 352 1.39 -17.63 27.89
CA PHE A 352 1.37 -19.03 28.34
C PHE A 352 0.54 -19.26 29.61
N GLU A 353 0.31 -18.23 30.42
CA GLU A 353 -0.60 -18.28 31.57
C GLU A 353 -2.08 -18.25 31.15
N SER A 354 -2.38 -17.90 29.90
CA SER A 354 -3.75 -17.82 29.41
C SER A 354 -4.44 -19.17 29.35
N LEU A 355 -5.53 -19.31 30.10
CA LEU A 355 -6.44 -20.45 30.04
C LEU A 355 -7.57 -20.22 29.04
N HIS A 356 -7.91 -18.96 28.78
CA HIS A 356 -9.02 -18.58 27.92
C HIS A 356 -8.65 -17.43 26.99
N PRO A 357 -7.70 -17.62 26.04
CA PRO A 357 -7.27 -16.54 25.17
C PRO A 357 -8.44 -15.93 24.41
N VAL A 358 -8.59 -14.60 24.50
CA VAL A 358 -9.73 -13.90 23.90
C VAL A 358 -9.54 -13.70 22.41
N VAL A 359 -10.64 -13.68 21.66
CA VAL A 359 -10.59 -13.33 20.23
C VAL A 359 -10.38 -11.82 20.09
N ILE A 360 -9.24 -11.44 19.54
CA ILE A 360 -8.90 -10.06 19.18
C ILE A 360 -8.95 -9.90 17.66
N SER A 361 -9.42 -8.75 17.18
CA SER A 361 -9.45 -8.44 15.76
C SER A 361 -8.07 -8.59 15.08
N ASN A 362 -7.95 -9.55 14.17
CA ASN A 362 -6.81 -9.76 13.27
C ASN A 362 -6.95 -8.93 11.97
N ARG A 363 -7.17 -7.62 12.11
CA ARG A 363 -7.34 -6.70 10.96
C ARG A 363 -6.13 -5.79 10.79
N CYS A 364 -5.92 -4.92 11.79
CA CYS A 364 -4.87 -3.93 11.83
C CYS A 364 -4.46 -3.73 13.29
N CYS A 365 -3.19 -3.42 13.56
CA CYS A 365 -2.67 -3.13 14.92
C CYS A 365 -3.54 -2.14 15.68
N VAL A 366 -4.06 -1.14 14.99
CA VAL A 366 -4.96 -0.12 15.54
C VAL A 366 -6.23 -0.72 16.16
N PHE A 367 -6.89 -1.60 15.41
CA PHE A 367 -8.15 -2.19 15.85
C PHE A 367 -7.86 -3.23 16.92
N ALA A 368 -6.79 -4.02 16.75
CA ALA A 368 -6.33 -4.94 17.77
C ALA A 368 -6.03 -4.18 19.09
N LYS A 369 -5.36 -3.03 19.04
CA LYS A 369 -5.14 -2.14 20.18
C LYS A 369 -6.44 -1.60 20.78
N SER A 370 -7.37 -1.17 19.95
CA SER A 370 -8.66 -0.64 20.43
C SER A 370 -9.46 -1.74 21.15
N ASP A 371 -9.44 -2.95 20.60
CA ASP A 371 -10.03 -4.14 21.22
C ASP A 371 -9.33 -4.47 22.53
N MET A 372 -7.98 -4.49 22.56
CA MET A 372 -7.20 -4.70 23.79
C MET A 372 -7.57 -3.71 24.89
N VAL A 373 -7.54 -2.41 24.59
CA VAL A 373 -7.89 -1.36 25.56
C VAL A 373 -9.33 -1.51 26.02
N SER A 374 -10.26 -1.82 25.11
CA SER A 374 -11.66 -2.05 25.46
C SER A 374 -11.82 -3.28 26.38
N LEU A 375 -11.11 -4.38 26.11
CA LEU A 375 -11.16 -5.61 26.90
C LEU A 375 -10.56 -5.40 28.29
N LEU A 376 -9.40 -4.74 28.36
CA LEU A 376 -8.77 -4.36 29.63
C LEU A 376 -9.66 -3.43 30.47
N ASN A 377 -10.24 -2.40 29.85
CA ASN A 377 -11.20 -1.49 30.52
C ASN A 377 -12.49 -2.21 30.96
N SER A 378 -12.83 -3.34 30.32
CA SER A 378 -13.96 -4.18 30.70
C SER A 378 -13.60 -5.23 31.77
N GLY A 379 -12.35 -5.27 32.23
CA GLY A 379 -11.87 -6.16 33.29
C GLY A 379 -11.41 -7.55 32.85
N VAL A 380 -11.17 -7.78 31.55
CA VAL A 380 -10.62 -9.06 31.06
C VAL A 380 -9.19 -9.26 31.59
N PRO A 381 -8.81 -10.46 32.07
CA PRO A 381 -7.46 -10.73 32.55
C PRO A 381 -6.37 -10.43 31.50
N GLN A 382 -5.26 -9.84 31.92
CA GLN A 382 -4.15 -9.50 31.02
C GLN A 382 -3.57 -10.73 30.30
N ALA A 383 -3.49 -11.88 30.96
CA ALA A 383 -3.01 -13.13 30.37
C ALA A 383 -3.87 -13.55 29.16
N ASP A 384 -5.21 -13.49 29.30
CA ASP A 384 -6.13 -13.84 28.22
C ASP A 384 -6.09 -12.85 27.05
N VAL A 385 -5.88 -11.58 27.35
CA VAL A 385 -5.60 -10.56 26.32
C VAL A 385 -4.26 -10.85 25.63
N ALA A 386 -3.20 -11.19 26.37
CA ALA A 386 -1.88 -11.52 25.82
C ALA A 386 -1.93 -12.74 24.87
N GLY A 387 -2.57 -13.84 25.29
CA GLY A 387 -2.77 -15.00 24.43
C GLY A 387 -3.58 -14.67 23.17
N GLY A 388 -4.62 -13.84 23.31
CA GLY A 388 -5.41 -13.34 22.18
C GLY A 388 -4.59 -12.53 21.17
N ILE A 389 -3.65 -11.71 21.64
CA ILE A 389 -2.76 -10.89 20.79
C ILE A 389 -1.80 -11.78 20.01
N VAL A 390 -1.18 -12.78 20.66
CA VAL A 390 -0.25 -13.71 20.01
C VAL A 390 -0.94 -14.43 18.86
N TYR A 391 -2.17 -14.93 19.07
CA TYR A 391 -2.97 -15.50 17.99
C TYR A 391 -3.32 -14.47 16.90
N ALA A 392 -3.67 -13.24 17.27
CA ALA A 392 -3.98 -12.18 16.31
C ALA A 392 -2.77 -11.83 15.41
N ILE A 393 -1.55 -11.79 15.96
CA ILE A 393 -0.29 -11.57 15.22
C ILE A 393 -0.11 -12.62 14.13
N ILE A 394 -0.18 -13.91 14.49
CA ILE A 394 0.03 -14.98 13.51
C ILE A 394 -1.11 -15.03 12.50
N LYS A 395 -2.37 -14.91 12.93
CA LYS A 395 -3.50 -14.89 11.99
C LYS A 395 -3.41 -13.73 11.00
N ASN A 396 -2.89 -12.57 11.43
CA ASN A 396 -2.60 -11.46 10.52
C ASN A 396 -1.55 -11.86 9.48
N TYR A 397 -0.42 -12.41 9.93
CA TYR A 397 0.65 -12.85 9.03
C TYR A 397 0.15 -13.86 8.00
N LEU A 398 -0.57 -14.89 8.44
CA LEU A 398 -1.13 -15.93 7.55
C LEU A 398 -2.15 -15.35 6.56
N ASN A 399 -3.03 -14.44 6.99
CA ASN A 399 -4.05 -13.89 6.10
C ASN A 399 -3.49 -12.86 5.10
N LEU A 400 -2.58 -11.99 5.55
CA LEU A 400 -2.14 -10.81 4.79
C LEU A 400 -0.89 -11.07 3.96
N VAL A 401 -0.03 -11.98 4.39
CA VAL A 401 1.26 -12.26 3.74
C VAL A 401 1.21 -13.59 3.02
N VAL A 402 0.87 -14.67 3.73
CA VAL A 402 0.78 -16.00 3.11
C VAL A 402 -0.43 -16.08 2.17
N GLY A 403 -1.61 -15.68 2.64
CA GLY A 403 -2.84 -15.68 1.85
C GLY A 403 -3.23 -17.09 1.39
N ASN A 404 -3.65 -17.23 0.13
CA ASN A 404 -4.04 -18.51 -0.47
C ASN A 404 -2.87 -19.22 -1.20
N ARG A 405 -1.63 -18.86 -0.90
CA ARG A 405 -0.46 -19.42 -1.58
C ARG A 405 -0.17 -20.84 -1.12
N GLU A 406 0.48 -21.60 -1.98
CA GLU A 406 1.02 -22.90 -1.62
C GLU A 406 2.26 -22.70 -0.74
N VAL A 407 2.23 -23.27 0.46
CA VAL A 407 3.32 -23.15 1.44
C VAL A 407 4.35 -24.27 1.29
N GLY A 408 3.97 -25.40 0.68
CA GLY A 408 4.80 -26.60 0.68
C GLY A 408 4.72 -27.37 2.01
N LYS A 409 5.55 -28.40 2.16
CA LYS A 409 5.57 -29.26 3.36
C LYS A 409 6.53 -28.79 4.43
N LYS A 410 7.65 -28.18 4.03
CA LYS A 410 8.76 -27.80 4.90
C LYS A 410 8.99 -26.29 4.88
N VAL A 411 8.81 -25.67 6.04
CA VAL A 411 8.91 -24.22 6.23
C VAL A 411 9.99 -23.91 7.24
N VAL A 412 10.86 -22.96 6.92
CA VAL A 412 11.72 -22.32 7.92
C VAL A 412 11.09 -21.03 8.40
N PHE A 413 11.05 -20.84 9.72
CA PHE A 413 10.59 -19.61 10.35
C PHE A 413 11.81 -18.78 10.81
N LEU A 414 11.96 -17.60 10.20
CA LEU A 414 13.11 -16.69 10.31
C LEU A 414 12.72 -15.33 10.89
N GLY A 415 13.75 -14.54 11.23
CA GLY A 415 13.62 -13.18 11.72
C GLY A 415 13.69 -13.06 13.25
N GLY A 416 13.68 -11.84 13.74
CA GLY A 416 13.88 -11.55 15.17
C GLY A 416 12.82 -12.19 16.08
N LEU A 417 11.55 -12.17 15.67
CA LEU A 417 10.47 -12.80 16.45
C LEU A 417 10.56 -14.33 16.43
N ALA A 418 11.06 -14.91 15.34
CA ALA A 418 11.36 -16.32 15.30
C ALA A 418 12.42 -16.69 16.34
N LYS A 419 13.37 -15.82 16.70
CA LYS A 419 14.34 -16.06 17.78
C LYS A 419 13.81 -15.77 19.18
N THR A 420 13.06 -14.69 19.37
CA THR A 420 12.80 -14.13 20.71
C THR A 420 11.46 -14.51 21.33
N SER A 421 10.45 -14.92 20.56
CA SER A 421 9.12 -15.24 21.10
C SER A 421 8.71 -16.70 20.91
N GLN A 422 8.69 -17.43 22.01
CA GLN A 422 8.20 -18.81 22.08
C GLN A 422 6.69 -18.89 21.91
N ALA A 423 5.92 -17.90 22.41
CA ALA A 423 4.46 -17.91 22.27
C ALA A 423 4.04 -17.75 20.80
N ILE A 424 4.73 -16.90 20.03
CA ILE A 424 4.51 -16.73 18.59
C ILE A 424 4.82 -18.03 17.83
N ARG A 425 5.94 -18.70 18.13
CA ARG A 425 6.26 -20.03 17.56
C ARG A 425 5.14 -21.04 17.85
N ALA A 426 4.69 -21.10 19.11
CA ALA A 426 3.65 -22.03 19.54
C ALA A 426 2.31 -21.75 18.83
N ALA A 427 1.93 -20.49 18.68
CA ALA A 427 0.72 -20.09 17.96
C ALA A 427 0.79 -20.44 16.48
N LEU A 428 1.94 -20.22 15.82
CA LEU A 428 2.16 -20.58 14.43
C LEU A 428 2.02 -22.08 14.21
N MET A 429 2.72 -22.89 15.01
CA MET A 429 2.62 -24.35 14.95
C MET A 429 1.22 -24.87 15.30
N SER A 430 0.49 -24.18 16.19
CA SER A 430 -0.88 -24.54 16.54
C SER A 430 -1.89 -24.25 15.43
N LEU A 431 -1.65 -23.22 14.62
CA LEU A 431 -2.52 -22.84 13.50
C LEU A 431 -2.20 -23.62 12.22
N MET A 432 -1.02 -24.24 12.14
CA MET A 432 -0.54 -24.99 10.97
C MET A 432 0.03 -26.36 11.38
N PRO A 433 -0.81 -27.27 11.91
CA PRO A 433 -0.34 -28.57 12.43
C PRO A 433 0.17 -29.53 11.34
N ASP A 434 -0.27 -29.36 10.09
CA ASP A 434 0.06 -30.26 8.96
C ASP A 434 1.35 -29.86 8.21
N ILE A 435 2.01 -28.77 8.64
CA ILE A 435 3.22 -28.25 8.00
C ILE A 435 4.41 -28.42 8.96
N GLU A 436 5.52 -28.92 8.44
CA GLU A 436 6.77 -29.00 9.19
C GLU A 436 7.42 -27.63 9.26
N ILE A 437 7.27 -26.95 10.41
CA ILE A 437 7.85 -25.63 10.67
C ILE A 437 9.10 -25.78 11.53
N THR A 438 10.26 -25.43 11.00
CA THR A 438 11.55 -25.42 11.70
C THR A 438 12.00 -23.99 12.02
N VAL A 439 12.73 -23.81 13.11
CA VAL A 439 13.37 -22.53 13.47
C VAL A 439 14.87 -22.79 13.58
N PRO A 440 15.67 -22.46 12.54
CA PRO A 440 17.12 -22.66 12.57
C PRO A 440 17.80 -21.86 13.68
N GLU A 441 18.97 -22.30 14.14
CA GLU A 441 19.70 -21.64 15.24
C GLU A 441 20.05 -20.17 14.93
N MET A 442 20.40 -19.89 13.67
CA MET A 442 20.83 -18.58 13.15
C MET A 442 19.69 -17.84 12.41
N CYS A 443 18.44 -18.07 12.80
CA CYS A 443 17.24 -17.55 12.13
C CYS A 443 17.17 -16.00 12.06
N GLU A 444 17.84 -15.29 12.96
CA GLU A 444 17.81 -13.83 13.08
C GLU A 444 18.83 -13.11 12.16
N VAL A 445 19.80 -13.84 11.62
CA VAL A 445 20.89 -13.33 10.76
C VAL A 445 20.89 -13.93 9.35
N SER A 446 19.85 -14.68 8.97
CA SER A 446 19.72 -15.36 7.68
C SER A 446 19.95 -14.43 6.47
N GLY A 447 19.44 -13.21 6.50
CA GLY A 447 19.67 -12.22 5.43
C GLY A 447 21.15 -11.85 5.28
N ALA A 448 21.87 -11.67 6.38
CA ALA A 448 23.31 -11.39 6.35
C ALA A 448 24.11 -12.62 5.87
N LEU A 449 23.73 -13.83 6.30
CA LEU A 449 24.33 -15.08 5.84
C LEU A 449 24.18 -15.26 4.33
N GLY A 450 22.96 -15.05 3.79
CA GLY A 450 22.74 -15.15 2.36
C GLY A 450 23.45 -14.08 1.56
N ALA A 451 23.53 -12.84 2.05
CA ALA A 451 24.35 -11.80 1.43
C ALA A 451 25.82 -12.23 1.36
N ALA A 452 26.39 -12.72 2.47
CA ALA A 452 27.77 -13.21 2.50
C ALA A 452 27.98 -14.38 1.53
N ARG A 453 27.01 -15.30 1.44
CA ARG A 453 27.05 -16.46 0.53
C ARG A 453 27.05 -16.03 -0.94
N ILE A 454 26.28 -14.99 -1.29
CA ILE A 454 26.27 -14.41 -2.63
C ILE A 454 27.63 -13.77 -2.95
N ALA A 455 28.17 -12.94 -2.06
CA ALA A 455 29.52 -12.38 -2.22
C ALA A 455 30.59 -13.47 -2.39
N TRP A 456 30.49 -14.54 -1.61
CA TRP A 456 31.41 -15.67 -1.71
C TRP A 456 31.30 -16.36 -3.08
N ARG A 457 30.10 -16.63 -3.60
CA ARG A 457 29.92 -17.20 -4.94
C ARG A 457 30.48 -16.30 -6.05
N GLU A 458 30.22 -14.99 -5.98
CA GLU A 458 30.74 -14.03 -6.96
C GLU A 458 32.27 -13.89 -6.92
N LEU A 459 32.87 -14.04 -5.73
CA LEU A 459 34.31 -14.14 -5.56
C LEU A 459 34.85 -15.42 -6.22
N GLN A 460 34.22 -16.59 -5.99
CA GLN A 460 34.60 -17.86 -6.63
C GLN A 460 34.47 -17.81 -8.16
N ASN A 461 33.43 -17.15 -8.66
CA ASN A 461 33.19 -16.93 -10.09
C ASN A 461 34.12 -15.87 -10.72
N LYS A 462 35.03 -15.28 -9.95
CA LYS A 462 35.98 -14.23 -10.37
C LYS A 462 35.30 -12.94 -10.88
N CYS A 463 34.05 -12.72 -10.49
CA CYS A 463 33.32 -11.48 -10.75
C CYS A 463 33.82 -10.35 -9.85
N ILE A 464 34.33 -10.69 -8.66
CA ILE A 464 35.06 -9.79 -7.77
C ILE A 464 36.54 -10.15 -7.81
N GLN A 465 37.37 -9.25 -8.34
CA GLN A 465 38.83 -9.44 -8.37
C GLN A 465 39.53 -8.73 -7.20
N LYS A 466 38.96 -7.60 -6.75
CA LYS A 466 39.43 -6.81 -5.61
C LYS A 466 38.22 -6.14 -4.96
N SER A 467 38.07 -6.31 -3.65
CA SER A 467 36.97 -5.68 -2.92
C SER A 467 37.10 -4.15 -2.91
N ARG A 468 35.95 -3.47 -2.99
CA ARG A 468 35.78 -2.03 -2.78
C ARG A 468 35.66 -1.68 -1.29
N PHE A 469 35.66 -2.67 -0.41
CA PHE A 469 35.46 -2.48 1.02
C PHE A 469 36.55 -1.57 1.60
N ARG A 470 36.10 -0.52 2.28
CA ARG A 470 36.96 0.55 2.78
C ARG A 470 37.50 0.31 4.19
N GLY A 471 37.08 -0.76 4.88
CA GLY A 471 37.49 -1.04 6.25
C GLY A 471 36.88 -0.04 7.25
N THR A 472 37.74 0.71 7.95
CA THR A 472 37.38 1.68 9.00
C THR A 472 37.23 3.10 8.47
N VAL A 473 35.99 3.46 8.15
CA VAL A 473 35.58 4.87 8.07
C VAL A 473 34.93 5.22 9.41
N SER A 474 35.42 6.26 10.09
CA SER A 474 34.84 6.69 11.38
C SER A 474 33.36 7.08 11.22
N SER A 475 32.51 6.74 12.21
CA SER A 475 31.13 7.23 12.30
C SER A 475 31.04 8.77 12.31
N ALA A 476 32.15 9.45 12.64
CA ALA A 476 32.26 10.91 12.63
C ALA A 476 32.34 11.53 11.23
N VAL A 477 32.47 10.74 10.16
CA VAL A 477 32.55 11.30 8.81
C VAL A 477 31.15 11.57 8.26
N ASN A 478 30.78 12.85 8.29
CA ASN A 478 29.64 13.36 7.55
C ASN A 478 30.03 13.64 6.10
N PHE A 479 29.42 12.91 5.16
CA PHE A 479 29.44 13.27 3.75
C PHE A 479 28.65 14.56 3.55
N PRO A 480 29.23 15.60 2.92
CA PRO A 480 28.45 16.76 2.51
C PRO A 480 27.29 16.32 1.62
N VAL A 481 26.08 16.75 1.95
CA VAL A 481 24.87 16.47 1.16
C VAL A 481 24.37 17.77 0.57
N SER A 482 24.17 17.78 -0.75
CA SER A 482 23.42 18.83 -1.42
C SER A 482 22.11 18.27 -1.98
N GLU A 483 21.09 19.11 -2.14
CA GLU A 483 19.79 18.68 -2.62
C GLU A 483 19.37 19.45 -3.87
N PHE A 484 18.60 18.80 -4.74
CA PHE A 484 17.94 19.48 -5.85
C PHE A 484 16.60 18.83 -6.22
N ASP A 485 15.71 19.63 -6.80
CA ASP A 485 14.44 19.12 -7.32
C ASP A 485 14.62 18.65 -8.78
N CYS A 486 14.38 17.35 -9.01
CA CYS A 486 14.53 16.69 -10.30
C CYS A 486 13.44 17.13 -11.29
N LYS A 487 13.84 17.84 -12.35
CA LYS A 487 12.95 18.23 -13.47
C LYS A 487 12.80 17.15 -14.55
N GLY A 488 13.15 15.90 -14.23
CA GLY A 488 13.14 14.80 -15.20
C GLY A 488 11.77 14.27 -15.57
N CYS A 489 10.76 14.53 -14.74
CA CYS A 489 9.37 14.17 -14.99
C CYS A 489 8.46 14.94 -14.02
N SER A 490 7.16 14.73 -14.16
CA SER A 490 6.11 15.35 -13.35
C SER A 490 6.10 14.98 -11.86
N ASN A 491 6.94 14.02 -11.43
CA ASN A 491 7.07 13.66 -10.01
C ASN A 491 7.87 14.69 -9.19
N LEU A 492 8.71 15.51 -9.83
CA LEU A 492 9.53 16.54 -9.18
C LEU A 492 10.22 16.03 -7.89
N CYS A 493 10.90 14.88 -8.01
CA CYS A 493 11.52 14.20 -6.87
C CYS A 493 12.61 15.11 -6.27
N ARG A 494 12.69 15.20 -4.94
CA ARG A 494 13.85 15.81 -4.28
C ARG A 494 14.96 14.78 -4.18
N VAL A 495 16.09 15.07 -4.80
CA VAL A 495 17.22 14.15 -4.89
C VAL A 495 18.33 14.67 -4.00
N LYS A 496 18.86 13.79 -3.16
CA LYS A 496 20.06 14.04 -2.35
C LYS A 496 21.29 13.65 -3.16
N LYS A 497 22.30 14.51 -3.12
CA LYS A 497 23.60 14.39 -3.79
C LYS A 497 24.67 14.34 -2.69
N TRP A 498 25.23 13.15 -2.49
CA TRP A 498 26.26 12.85 -1.52
C TRP A 498 27.63 13.05 -2.14
N HIS A 499 28.50 13.79 -1.47
CA HIS A 499 29.89 13.96 -1.86
C HIS A 499 30.73 12.94 -1.08
N THR A 500 31.27 11.92 -1.76
CA THR A 500 32.05 10.85 -1.12
C THR A 500 33.53 11.24 -0.99
N PHE A 501 34.33 10.42 -0.30
CA PHE A 501 35.77 10.67 -0.06
C PHE A 501 36.60 10.81 -1.33
N ASP A 502 36.21 10.12 -2.41
CA ASP A 502 36.99 10.02 -3.65
C ASP A 502 36.65 11.14 -4.65
N ASN A 503 36.03 12.24 -4.20
CA ASN A 503 35.37 13.27 -5.04
C ASN A 503 34.26 12.70 -5.95
N GLU A 504 33.83 11.45 -5.72
CA GLU A 504 32.70 10.87 -6.43
C GLU A 504 31.39 11.42 -5.85
N VAL A 505 30.36 11.36 -6.68
CA VAL A 505 29.02 11.81 -6.32
C VAL A 505 28.09 10.62 -6.31
N ALA A 506 27.42 10.40 -5.18
CA ALA A 506 26.31 9.46 -5.10
C ALA A 506 24.97 10.17 -5.00
N TYR A 507 23.92 9.54 -5.49
CA TYR A 507 22.56 10.08 -5.49
C TYR A 507 21.57 9.16 -4.78
N THR A 508 20.61 9.73 -4.08
CA THR A 508 19.46 9.00 -3.52
C THR A 508 18.17 9.84 -3.62
N GLY A 509 17.00 9.21 -3.47
CA GLY A 509 15.70 9.90 -3.38
C GLY A 509 14.89 10.01 -4.68
N SER A 510 15.40 9.53 -5.82
CA SER A 510 14.57 9.44 -7.04
C SER A 510 13.68 8.20 -7.06
N ILE A 511 12.38 8.41 -7.35
CA ILE A 511 11.37 7.33 -7.41
C ILE A 511 11.64 6.40 -8.58
N CYS A 512 11.89 6.98 -9.76
CA CYS A 512 12.07 6.23 -10.99
C CYS A 512 13.46 5.60 -11.12
N GLY A 513 14.35 5.73 -10.12
CA GLY A 513 15.72 5.20 -10.16
C GLY A 513 16.71 6.00 -11.02
N ARG A 514 16.34 7.20 -11.52
CA ARG A 514 17.22 8.04 -12.36
C ARG A 514 18.48 8.50 -11.64
N TYR A 515 18.33 8.82 -10.37
CA TYR A 515 19.38 9.31 -9.48
C TYR A 515 19.48 8.34 -8.31
N GLU A 516 20.38 7.37 -8.44
CA GLU A 516 20.61 6.28 -7.48
C GLU A 516 22.02 5.71 -7.63
N GLY A 517 22.75 5.58 -6.52
CA GLY A 517 24.14 5.12 -6.52
C GLY A 517 25.10 6.19 -7.05
N THR A 518 26.27 5.79 -7.53
CA THR A 518 27.37 6.69 -7.93
C THR A 518 27.22 7.31 -9.33
N SER A 519 26.15 7.00 -10.06
CA SER A 519 25.92 7.53 -11.40
C SER A 519 24.45 7.73 -11.73
N LYS A 520 24.19 8.53 -12.76
CA LYS A 520 22.85 8.72 -13.30
C LYS A 520 22.47 7.51 -14.16
N LYS A 521 21.56 6.66 -13.67
CA LYS A 521 21.14 5.45 -14.38
C LYS A 521 20.30 5.79 -15.62
N GLN A 522 20.74 5.27 -16.77
CA GLN A 522 19.99 5.31 -18.02
C GLN A 522 18.94 4.20 -18.03
N ILE A 523 17.92 4.36 -18.89
CA ILE A 523 16.96 3.29 -19.15
C ILE A 523 17.67 2.26 -20.04
N THR A 524 17.69 1.00 -19.61
CA THR A 524 18.34 -0.10 -20.33
C THR A 524 17.32 -1.05 -20.98
N GLY A 525 16.08 -1.09 -20.46
CA GLY A 525 14.92 -1.75 -21.08
C GLY A 525 14.12 -0.82 -21.98
N ARG A 526 12.85 -1.16 -22.23
CA ARG A 526 11.91 -0.35 -23.03
C ARG A 526 10.63 -0.06 -22.23
N ASP A 527 10.15 1.18 -22.31
CA ASP A 527 9.00 1.67 -21.53
C ASP A 527 7.84 2.02 -22.47
N PHE A 528 7.06 1.00 -22.84
CA PHE A 528 5.87 1.18 -23.69
C PHE A 528 4.76 1.97 -23.00
N VAL A 529 4.81 2.13 -21.67
CA VAL A 529 3.87 3.00 -20.94
C VAL A 529 4.13 4.46 -21.29
N GLN A 530 5.41 4.84 -21.35
CA GLN A 530 5.81 6.18 -21.76
C GLN A 530 5.54 6.42 -23.26
N GLU A 531 5.80 5.42 -24.12
CA GLU A 531 5.50 5.52 -25.55
C GLU A 531 3.99 5.67 -25.84
N ASP A 532 3.13 4.93 -25.13
CA ASP A 532 1.66 5.06 -25.23
C ASP A 532 1.18 6.46 -24.77
N LEU A 533 1.78 6.99 -23.72
CA LEU A 533 1.50 8.36 -23.26
C LEU A 533 1.95 9.43 -24.27
N GLU A 534 3.09 9.23 -24.93
CA GLU A 534 3.59 10.12 -25.98
C GLU A 534 2.69 10.07 -27.22
N LEU A 535 2.23 8.88 -27.60
CA LEU A 535 1.22 8.70 -28.64
C LEU A 535 -0.06 9.48 -28.31
N LEU A 536 -0.59 9.35 -27.08
CA LEU A 536 -1.76 10.11 -26.63
C LEU A 536 -1.52 11.63 -26.70
N ARG A 537 -0.35 12.09 -26.23
CA ARG A 537 0.03 13.51 -26.22
C ARG A 537 0.19 14.11 -27.61
N SER A 538 0.54 13.32 -28.62
CA SER A 538 0.60 13.81 -30.01
C SER A 538 -0.73 14.39 -30.50
N TYR A 539 -1.87 13.94 -29.94
CA TYR A 539 -3.19 14.50 -30.24
C TYR A 539 -3.52 15.77 -29.44
N GLU A 540 -2.76 16.07 -28.39
CA GLU A 540 -2.87 17.32 -27.62
C GLU A 540 -2.22 18.49 -28.37
N GLU A 541 -1.39 18.24 -29.37
CA GLU A 541 -0.72 19.28 -30.15
C GLU A 541 -1.67 19.90 -31.18
N GLY A 542 -1.64 21.24 -31.33
CA GLY A 542 -2.46 21.96 -32.30
C GLY A 542 -2.52 23.46 -32.02
N LYS A 543 -2.37 24.28 -33.07
CA LYS A 543 -2.50 25.74 -32.98
C LYS A 543 -3.98 26.13 -32.96
N ALA A 544 -4.40 26.81 -31.89
CA ALA A 544 -5.70 27.47 -31.84
C ALA A 544 -5.57 28.91 -32.32
N ASP A 545 -6.66 29.46 -32.86
CA ASP A 545 -6.79 30.90 -33.11
C ASP A 545 -6.77 31.65 -31.77
N VAL A 546 -6.05 32.77 -31.71
CA VAL A 546 -5.94 33.61 -30.49
C VAL A 546 -7.31 34.13 -30.03
N SER A 547 -8.27 34.24 -30.96
CA SER A 547 -9.65 34.67 -30.68
C SER A 547 -10.59 33.55 -30.21
N ALA A 548 -10.13 32.29 -30.20
CA ALA A 548 -10.97 31.14 -29.88
C ALA A 548 -11.37 31.10 -28.40
N LYS A 549 -12.60 30.64 -28.12
CA LYS A 549 -13.05 30.40 -26.75
C LYS A 549 -12.23 29.26 -26.12
N VAL A 550 -11.83 29.42 -24.87
CA VAL A 550 -11.05 28.43 -24.12
C VAL A 550 -11.97 27.40 -23.46
N ILE A 551 -11.60 26.12 -23.55
CA ILE A 551 -12.25 25.02 -22.84
C ILE A 551 -11.20 24.05 -22.29
N GLY A 552 -11.37 23.65 -21.03
CA GLY A 552 -10.47 22.72 -20.35
C GLY A 552 -10.91 21.27 -20.50
N ILE A 553 -9.95 20.33 -20.56
CA ILE A 553 -10.18 18.91 -20.37
C ILE A 553 -9.24 18.42 -19.26
N PRO A 554 -9.74 17.82 -18.18
CA PRO A 554 -8.87 17.22 -17.17
C PRO A 554 -8.24 15.93 -17.70
N ARG A 555 -6.90 15.82 -17.64
CA ARG A 555 -6.15 14.59 -17.95
C ARG A 555 -6.33 13.57 -16.82
N ALA A 556 -7.52 12.98 -16.73
CA ALA A 556 -7.87 12.00 -15.71
C ALA A 556 -8.87 10.97 -16.23
N LEU A 557 -8.89 9.79 -15.60
CA LEU A 557 -9.88 8.72 -15.86
C LEU A 557 -9.95 8.36 -17.35
N LEU A 558 -11.13 8.44 -17.97
CA LEU A 558 -11.38 8.04 -19.36
C LEU A 558 -10.64 8.88 -20.41
N TYR A 559 -9.99 9.98 -20.01
CA TYR A 559 -9.12 10.75 -20.91
C TYR A 559 -8.03 9.88 -21.56
N TYR A 560 -7.44 8.95 -20.81
CA TYR A 560 -6.38 8.08 -21.32
C TYR A 560 -6.87 7.10 -22.40
N GLU A 561 -8.19 6.92 -22.52
CA GLU A 561 -8.80 6.10 -23.57
C GLU A 561 -9.45 6.95 -24.68
N GLN A 562 -10.08 8.08 -24.33
CA GLN A 562 -10.97 8.85 -25.23
C GLN A 562 -10.53 10.30 -25.46
N GLY A 563 -9.37 10.71 -24.94
CA GLY A 563 -8.82 12.06 -25.09
C GLY A 563 -8.80 12.56 -26.55
N PRO A 564 -8.32 11.77 -27.53
CA PRO A 564 -8.32 12.17 -28.94
C PRO A 564 -9.71 12.48 -29.48
N LEU A 565 -10.73 11.66 -29.15
CA LEU A 565 -12.12 11.94 -29.52
C LEU A 565 -12.58 13.31 -29.01
N TRP A 566 -12.34 13.60 -27.72
CA TRP A 566 -12.82 14.84 -27.09
C TRP A 566 -12.09 16.08 -27.60
N ILE A 567 -10.77 16.00 -27.73
CA ILE A 567 -9.93 17.09 -28.23
C ILE A 567 -10.33 17.45 -29.67
N THR A 568 -10.42 16.45 -30.54
CA THR A 568 -10.79 16.66 -31.94
C THR A 568 -12.19 17.23 -32.09
N PHE A 569 -13.16 16.74 -31.32
CA PHE A 569 -14.52 17.26 -31.32
C PHE A 569 -14.54 18.76 -30.98
N LEU A 570 -13.91 19.17 -29.88
CA LEU A 570 -13.91 20.56 -29.43
C LEU A 570 -13.11 21.49 -30.36
N ARG A 571 -11.97 21.03 -30.88
CA ARG A 571 -11.18 21.79 -31.86
C ARG A 571 -11.93 22.01 -33.16
N LYS A 572 -12.66 21.00 -33.65
CA LYS A 572 -13.47 21.13 -34.86
C LYS A 572 -14.65 22.10 -34.69
N LEU A 573 -15.13 22.29 -33.45
CA LEU A 573 -16.06 23.36 -33.10
C LEU A 573 -15.38 24.73 -32.94
N GLY A 574 -14.05 24.82 -33.05
CA GLY A 574 -13.31 26.09 -32.97
C GLY A 574 -12.91 26.52 -31.55
N PHE A 575 -12.92 25.61 -30.57
CA PHE A 575 -12.39 25.92 -29.23
C PHE A 575 -10.87 25.79 -29.15
N GLN A 576 -10.25 26.66 -28.35
CA GLN A 576 -8.92 26.42 -27.81
C GLN A 576 -9.04 25.42 -26.66
N VAL A 577 -8.55 24.19 -26.89
CA VAL A 577 -8.56 23.13 -25.89
C VAL A 577 -7.31 23.22 -25.02
N VAL A 578 -7.50 23.35 -23.71
CA VAL A 578 -6.43 23.32 -22.71
C VAL A 578 -6.55 22.02 -21.93
N VAL A 579 -5.51 21.19 -21.97
CA VAL A 579 -5.44 19.98 -21.16
C VAL A 579 -4.70 20.29 -19.86
N SER A 580 -5.17 19.74 -18.75
CA SER A 580 -4.52 19.93 -17.44
C SER A 580 -3.11 19.30 -17.41
N ASP A 581 -2.22 19.77 -16.55
CA ASP A 581 -0.84 19.26 -16.47
C ASP A 581 -0.76 17.94 -15.74
N ALA A 582 0.15 17.07 -16.17
CA ALA A 582 0.37 15.82 -15.47
C ALA A 582 1.26 16.06 -14.23
N GLY A 583 0.96 15.42 -13.09
CA GLY A 583 1.87 15.33 -11.95
C GLY A 583 1.26 15.13 -10.57
N ARG A 584 2.12 14.80 -9.60
CA ARG A 584 1.71 14.49 -8.22
C ARG A 584 1.09 15.67 -7.47
N ALA A 585 1.26 16.90 -7.97
CA ALA A 585 0.58 18.07 -7.40
C ALA A 585 -0.94 17.91 -7.42
N ALA A 586 -1.50 17.25 -8.45
CA ALA A 586 -2.93 16.96 -8.57
C ALA A 586 -3.44 16.07 -7.41
N ILE A 587 -2.62 15.14 -6.92
CA ILE A 587 -3.02 14.28 -5.79
C ILE A 587 -3.24 15.14 -4.54
N LYS A 588 -2.30 16.05 -4.23
CA LYS A 588 -2.40 16.93 -3.05
C LYS A 588 -3.58 17.88 -3.15
N SER A 589 -3.68 18.63 -4.26
CA SER A 589 -4.75 19.62 -4.44
C SER A 589 -6.13 18.96 -4.46
N GLY A 590 -6.23 17.80 -5.10
CA GLY A 590 -7.47 17.03 -5.17
C GLY A 590 -7.95 16.50 -3.83
N GLY A 591 -7.05 15.99 -2.99
CA GLY A 591 -7.38 15.55 -1.63
C GLY A 591 -8.00 16.67 -0.78
N LEU A 592 -7.44 17.89 -0.85
CA LEU A 592 -7.96 19.06 -0.14
C LEU A 592 -9.32 19.55 -0.68
N ARG A 593 -9.55 19.40 -1.98
CA ARG A 593 -10.78 19.82 -2.66
C ARG A 593 -11.93 18.81 -2.57
N SER A 594 -11.68 17.61 -2.05
CA SER A 594 -12.72 16.58 -1.99
C SER A 594 -13.85 16.99 -1.03
N PRO A 595 -15.11 17.08 -1.51
CA PRO A 595 -16.25 17.45 -0.67
C PRO A 595 -16.67 16.30 0.25
N ILE A 596 -16.14 15.10 0.00
CA ILE A 596 -16.31 13.89 0.80
C ILE A 596 -14.92 13.43 1.22
N GLY A 597 -14.66 13.33 2.52
CA GLY A 597 -13.29 13.11 3.04
C GLY A 597 -12.62 11.79 2.62
N MET A 598 -13.37 10.78 2.16
CA MET A 598 -12.81 9.49 1.71
C MET A 598 -13.35 9.08 0.33
N VAL A 599 -12.55 9.30 -0.71
CA VAL A 599 -12.77 8.86 -2.10
C VAL A 599 -11.51 8.20 -2.65
N CYS A 600 -11.63 7.41 -3.73
CA CYS A 600 -10.49 6.72 -4.32
C CYS A 600 -9.48 7.67 -4.97
N LEU A 601 -8.21 7.23 -5.03
CA LEU A 601 -7.10 8.02 -5.56
C LEU A 601 -7.37 8.61 -6.97
N PRO A 602 -7.95 7.89 -7.95
CA PRO A 602 -8.28 8.45 -9.26
C PRO A 602 -9.25 9.64 -9.22
N ILE A 603 -10.23 9.65 -8.29
CA ILE A 603 -11.15 10.78 -8.11
C ILE A 603 -10.44 11.98 -7.48
N LYS A 604 -9.48 11.76 -6.57
CA LYS A 604 -8.63 12.84 -6.06
C LYS A 604 -7.79 13.42 -7.18
N VAL A 605 -7.16 12.59 -8.02
CA VAL A 605 -6.43 13.08 -9.21
C VAL A 605 -7.35 13.92 -10.09
N LEU A 606 -8.57 13.46 -10.41
CA LEU A 606 -9.54 14.25 -11.17
C LEU A 606 -9.77 15.65 -10.58
N LEU A 607 -10.02 15.74 -9.27
CA LEU A 607 -10.23 17.03 -8.59
C LEU A 607 -9.01 17.94 -8.70
N GLY A 608 -7.80 17.38 -8.53
CA GLY A 608 -6.58 18.15 -8.69
C GLY A 608 -6.31 18.61 -10.11
N GLN A 609 -6.70 17.82 -11.10
CA GLN A 609 -6.62 18.18 -12.52
C GLN A 609 -7.58 19.32 -12.88
N VAL A 610 -8.75 19.40 -12.25
CA VAL A 610 -9.68 20.54 -12.44
C VAL A 610 -9.20 21.79 -11.69
N GLU A 611 -8.54 21.63 -10.54
CA GLU A 611 -7.87 22.75 -9.85
C GLU A 611 -6.74 23.33 -10.72
N ASP A 612 -5.94 22.50 -11.38
CA ASP A 612 -4.91 22.96 -12.33
C ASP A 612 -5.51 23.83 -13.46
N LEU A 613 -6.62 23.37 -14.06
CA LEU A 613 -7.34 24.16 -15.08
C LEU A 613 -7.84 25.49 -14.52
N THR A 614 -8.34 25.49 -13.28
CA THR A 614 -8.79 26.70 -12.60
C THR A 614 -7.64 27.69 -12.40
N GLN A 615 -6.47 27.21 -12.01
CA GLN A 615 -5.25 28.03 -11.85
C GLN A 615 -4.73 28.57 -13.19
N LYS A 616 -4.95 27.85 -14.29
CA LYS A 616 -4.70 28.31 -15.67
C LYS A 616 -5.75 29.31 -16.19
N GLY A 617 -6.73 29.70 -15.37
CA GLY A 617 -7.76 30.67 -15.74
C GLY A 617 -8.86 30.11 -16.65
N VAL A 618 -8.94 28.79 -16.82
CA VAL A 618 -10.01 28.14 -17.58
C VAL A 618 -11.31 28.29 -16.79
N LYS A 619 -12.39 28.74 -17.45
CA LYS A 619 -13.72 28.93 -16.82
C LYS A 619 -14.72 27.81 -17.13
N ARG A 620 -14.41 27.01 -18.15
CA ARG A 620 -15.32 26.04 -18.75
C ARG A 620 -14.58 24.72 -18.94
N VAL A 621 -15.16 23.62 -18.47
CA VAL A 621 -14.53 22.30 -18.49
C VAL A 621 -15.43 21.32 -19.23
N PHE A 622 -14.87 20.58 -20.18
CA PHE A 622 -15.51 19.45 -20.82
C PHE A 622 -15.19 18.16 -20.05
N PHE A 623 -16.22 17.51 -19.51
CA PHE A 623 -16.10 16.27 -18.75
C PHE A 623 -17.32 15.39 -19.02
N PRO A 624 -17.29 14.48 -20.01
CA PRO A 624 -18.44 13.65 -20.35
C PRO A 624 -18.73 12.62 -19.26
N THR A 625 -20.02 12.38 -19.01
CA THR A 625 -20.47 11.32 -18.11
C THR A 625 -20.69 10.05 -18.92
N VAL A 626 -19.81 9.07 -18.79
CA VAL A 626 -19.90 7.84 -19.58
C VAL A 626 -20.47 6.71 -18.74
N VAL A 627 -21.68 6.25 -19.07
CA VAL A 627 -22.43 5.25 -18.28
C VAL A 627 -22.02 3.84 -18.70
N GLU A 628 -22.17 3.55 -19.99
CA GLU A 628 -21.88 2.26 -20.61
C GLU A 628 -20.78 2.43 -21.64
N MET A 629 -19.83 1.50 -21.66
CA MET A 629 -18.72 1.39 -22.60
C MET A 629 -18.97 0.24 -23.57
N GLN A 630 -18.12 0.10 -24.59
CA GLN A 630 -18.16 -1.07 -25.47
C GLN A 630 -17.86 -2.36 -24.68
N ARG A 631 -18.59 -3.44 -24.97
CA ARG A 631 -18.39 -4.75 -24.34
C ARG A 631 -17.06 -5.35 -24.76
N PRO A 632 -16.23 -5.78 -23.82
CA PRO A 632 -15.13 -6.67 -24.12
C PRO A 632 -15.65 -8.11 -24.17
N SER A 633 -15.39 -8.82 -25.26
CA SER A 633 -15.71 -10.25 -25.42
C SER A 633 -17.20 -10.60 -25.16
N ASP A 634 -17.46 -11.67 -24.39
CA ASP A 634 -18.76 -12.28 -24.06
C ASP A 634 -19.49 -11.64 -22.85
N ALA A 635 -19.07 -10.45 -22.41
CA ALA A 635 -19.68 -9.75 -21.29
C ALA A 635 -21.20 -9.56 -21.42
N PHE A 636 -21.94 -9.72 -20.31
CA PHE A 636 -23.37 -9.42 -20.28
C PHE A 636 -23.66 -7.92 -20.44
N ARG A 637 -22.85 -7.09 -19.78
CA ARG A 637 -22.95 -5.62 -19.74
C ARG A 637 -21.57 -5.00 -19.54
N SER A 638 -21.31 -3.80 -20.04
CA SER A 638 -20.04 -3.08 -19.85
C SER A 638 -20.28 -1.66 -19.34
N ASP A 639 -20.45 -1.51 -18.03
CA ASP A 639 -20.63 -0.24 -17.34
C ASP A 639 -19.29 0.36 -16.90
N ASN A 640 -19.25 1.69 -16.76
CA ASN A 640 -18.17 2.38 -16.07
C ASN A 640 -18.37 2.39 -14.55
N CYS A 641 -17.30 2.69 -13.82
CA CYS A 641 -17.35 2.91 -12.38
C CYS A 641 -18.42 3.93 -12.00
N MET A 642 -19.25 3.59 -11.01
CA MET A 642 -20.29 4.48 -10.49
C MET A 642 -19.73 5.83 -10.05
N LEU A 643 -18.52 5.86 -9.46
CA LEU A 643 -17.88 7.11 -9.04
C LEU A 643 -17.53 8.02 -10.22
N ILE A 644 -17.21 7.44 -11.39
CA ILE A 644 -17.01 8.19 -12.63
C ILE A 644 -18.36 8.72 -13.14
N GLN A 645 -19.40 7.89 -13.10
CA GLN A 645 -20.75 8.26 -13.56
C GLN A 645 -21.35 9.42 -12.75
N VAL A 646 -21.15 9.44 -11.43
CA VAL A 646 -21.67 10.50 -10.55
C VAL A 646 -20.68 11.64 -10.32
N ALA A 647 -19.51 11.61 -10.96
CA ALA A 647 -18.41 12.50 -10.61
C ALA A 647 -18.76 13.98 -10.75
N LEU A 648 -19.54 14.32 -11.78
CA LEU A 648 -19.97 15.68 -12.05
C LEU A 648 -20.74 16.30 -10.88
N ASP A 649 -21.82 15.64 -10.46
CA ASP A 649 -22.75 16.19 -9.48
C ASP A 649 -22.30 15.97 -8.04
N SER A 650 -21.58 14.87 -7.77
CA SER A 650 -21.14 14.52 -6.40
C SER A 650 -19.79 15.12 -6.01
N TYR A 651 -18.92 15.42 -6.96
CA TYR A 651 -17.55 15.90 -6.68
C TYR A 651 -17.22 17.21 -7.39
N LEU A 652 -17.37 17.28 -8.72
CA LEU A 652 -16.89 18.43 -9.49
C LEU A 652 -17.68 19.71 -9.22
N LYS A 653 -19.01 19.70 -9.37
CA LYS A 653 -19.84 20.89 -9.14
C LYS A 653 -19.76 21.41 -7.69
N PRO A 654 -19.81 20.55 -6.64
CA PRO A 654 -19.64 21.03 -5.28
C PRO A 654 -18.27 21.65 -5.01
N SER A 655 -17.19 21.09 -5.57
CA SER A 655 -15.83 21.60 -5.35
C SER A 655 -15.48 22.82 -6.19
N PHE A 656 -16.14 23.00 -7.33
CA PHE A 656 -15.88 24.07 -8.30
C PHE A 656 -17.18 24.75 -8.76
N PRO A 657 -17.95 25.38 -7.85
CA PRO A 657 -19.24 26.01 -8.19
C PRO A 657 -19.13 27.15 -9.21
N GLN A 658 -17.94 27.75 -9.35
CA GLN A 658 -17.63 28.79 -10.32
C GLN A 658 -17.35 28.29 -11.75
N MET A 659 -17.15 26.98 -11.94
CA MET A 659 -16.83 26.40 -13.25
C MET A 659 -18.10 26.05 -14.02
N GLU A 660 -18.09 26.33 -15.33
CA GLU A 660 -19.11 25.82 -16.25
C GLU A 660 -18.72 24.43 -16.77
N PHE A 661 -19.46 23.39 -16.40
CA PHE A 661 -19.20 22.03 -16.87
C PHE A 661 -20.07 21.66 -18.08
N ILE A 662 -19.43 21.22 -19.16
CA ILE A 662 -20.08 20.61 -20.32
C ILE A 662 -19.92 19.09 -20.21
N SER A 663 -21.01 18.42 -19.86
CA SER A 663 -21.03 16.98 -19.58
C SER A 663 -22.13 16.28 -20.38
N PRO A 664 -21.87 15.92 -21.65
CA PRO A 664 -22.77 15.03 -22.36
C PRO A 664 -22.75 13.63 -21.71
N VAL A 665 -23.90 12.95 -21.74
CA VAL A 665 -24.05 11.60 -21.20
C VAL A 665 -23.86 10.57 -22.32
N PHE A 666 -22.84 9.72 -22.22
CA PHE A 666 -22.51 8.73 -23.23
C PHE A 666 -23.04 7.35 -22.85
N HIS A 667 -23.73 6.75 -23.81
CA HIS A 667 -24.10 5.33 -23.83
C HIS A 667 -23.54 4.72 -25.10
N TYR A 668 -22.54 3.86 -24.97
CA TYR A 668 -21.93 3.18 -26.11
C TYR A 668 -22.75 1.96 -26.55
N GLU A 669 -23.49 1.31 -25.64
CA GLU A 669 -24.35 0.15 -25.91
C GLU A 669 -25.81 0.51 -26.31
N GLY A 670 -26.52 -0.46 -26.90
CA GLY A 670 -27.96 -0.38 -27.23
C GLY A 670 -28.27 -0.15 -28.73
N ARG A 671 -29.56 -0.25 -29.11
CA ARG A 671 -30.05 -0.25 -30.51
C ARG A 671 -29.71 1.01 -31.35
N GLN A 672 -29.15 2.07 -30.75
CA GLN A 672 -28.77 3.30 -31.47
C GLN A 672 -27.43 3.94 -31.07
N SER A 673 -26.62 3.38 -30.14
CA SER A 673 -25.33 3.96 -29.68
C SER A 673 -25.38 5.50 -29.51
N LEU A 674 -25.93 5.97 -28.39
CA LEU A 674 -26.40 7.35 -28.24
C LEU A 674 -25.29 8.40 -28.03
N TRP A 675 -24.04 8.00 -27.83
CA TRP A 675 -22.93 8.93 -27.59
C TRP A 675 -22.75 9.97 -28.72
N ARG A 676 -22.97 9.58 -29.99
CA ARG A 676 -22.92 10.52 -31.13
C ARG A 676 -23.98 11.61 -31.01
N LYS A 677 -25.21 11.23 -30.64
CA LYS A 677 -26.31 12.15 -30.39
C LYS A 677 -26.03 13.03 -29.17
N ALA A 678 -25.40 12.49 -28.14
CA ALA A 678 -25.00 13.26 -26.96
C ALA A 678 -23.99 14.36 -27.31
N LEU A 679 -22.98 14.07 -28.11
CA LEU A 679 -22.05 15.07 -28.63
C LEU A 679 -22.73 16.09 -29.55
N GLN A 680 -23.60 15.64 -30.45
CA GLN A 680 -24.37 16.54 -31.31
C GLN A 680 -25.19 17.52 -30.46
N ASN A 681 -25.93 17.02 -29.47
CA ASN A 681 -26.73 17.84 -28.55
C ASN A 681 -25.84 18.79 -27.74
N ALA A 682 -24.64 18.37 -27.33
CA ALA A 682 -23.70 19.25 -26.64
C ALA A 682 -23.21 20.39 -27.52
N ALA A 683 -22.87 20.12 -28.79
CA ALA A 683 -22.50 21.17 -29.75
C ALA A 683 -23.66 22.15 -30.00
N GLU A 684 -24.88 21.65 -30.15
CA GLU A 684 -26.08 22.49 -30.32
C GLU A 684 -26.31 23.39 -29.08
N ARG A 685 -26.13 22.87 -27.86
CA ARG A 685 -26.17 23.67 -26.63
C ARG A 685 -25.06 24.73 -26.53
N LEU A 686 -23.93 24.49 -27.21
CA LEU A 686 -22.83 25.46 -27.32
C LEU A 686 -23.05 26.50 -28.43
N GLY A 687 -24.19 26.44 -29.14
CA GLY A 687 -24.59 27.41 -30.16
C GLY A 687 -24.20 27.02 -31.59
N PHE A 688 -23.73 25.79 -31.83
CA PHE A 688 -23.38 25.32 -33.17
C PHE A 688 -24.57 24.68 -33.88
N ASN A 689 -24.68 24.88 -35.19
CA ASN A 689 -25.74 24.22 -35.96
C ASN A 689 -25.47 22.70 -36.10
N LYS A 690 -26.54 21.95 -36.36
CA LYS A 690 -26.52 20.48 -36.50
C LYS A 690 -25.50 19.97 -37.53
N LYS A 691 -25.28 20.68 -38.64
CA LYS A 691 -24.35 20.26 -39.69
C LYS A 691 -22.90 20.28 -39.19
N VAL A 692 -22.51 21.39 -38.55
CA VAL A 692 -21.18 21.55 -37.94
C VAL A 692 -20.99 20.54 -36.81
N ALA A 693 -22.02 20.33 -35.97
CA ALA A 693 -22.00 19.34 -34.90
C ALA A 693 -21.74 17.92 -35.42
N LEU A 694 -22.46 17.49 -36.46
CA LEU A 694 -22.30 16.15 -37.06
C LEU A 694 -20.93 15.97 -37.71
N GLU A 695 -20.40 17.01 -38.36
CA GLU A 695 -19.06 16.98 -38.95
C GLU A 695 -17.97 16.85 -37.87
N ALA A 696 -18.12 17.56 -36.76
CA ALA A 696 -17.24 17.45 -35.60
C ALA A 696 -17.26 16.05 -34.98
N VAL A 697 -18.45 15.46 -34.80
CA VAL A 697 -18.59 14.08 -34.31
C VAL A 697 -17.93 13.07 -35.25
N ARG A 698 -18.15 13.21 -36.57
CA ARG A 698 -17.55 12.29 -37.56
C ARG A 698 -16.03 12.36 -37.55
N LEU A 699 -15.46 13.56 -37.53
CA LEU A 699 -14.01 13.74 -37.48
C LEU A 699 -13.42 13.17 -36.19
N ALA A 700 -14.06 13.44 -35.05
CA ALA A 700 -13.65 12.89 -33.76
C ALA A 700 -13.66 11.35 -33.73
N GLU A 701 -14.65 10.72 -34.36
CA GLU A 701 -14.69 9.26 -34.48
C GLU A 701 -13.55 8.70 -35.34
N ILE A 702 -13.22 9.35 -36.45
CA ILE A 702 -12.11 8.95 -37.33
C ILE A 702 -10.79 9.03 -36.57
N VAL A 703 -10.55 10.14 -35.87
CA VAL A 703 -9.33 10.35 -35.08
C VAL A 703 -9.22 9.36 -33.91
N GLN A 704 -10.34 9.04 -33.25
CA GLN A 704 -10.35 8.03 -32.20
C GLN A 704 -10.00 6.64 -32.73
N LYS A 705 -10.50 6.26 -33.91
CA LYS A 705 -10.14 4.99 -34.55
C LYS A 705 -8.66 4.95 -34.93
N ASP A 706 -8.13 6.03 -35.50
CA ASP A 706 -6.69 6.17 -35.81
C ASP A 706 -5.81 6.00 -34.56
N PHE A 707 -6.19 6.63 -33.44
CA PHE A 707 -5.49 6.45 -32.16
C PHE A 707 -5.49 4.99 -31.69
N LEU A 708 -6.65 4.32 -31.72
CA LEU A 708 -6.76 2.92 -31.29
C LEU A 708 -5.96 1.97 -32.19
N GLU A 709 -5.92 2.20 -33.50
CA GLU A 709 -5.10 1.42 -34.42
C GLU A 709 -3.60 1.64 -34.21
N LYS A 710 -3.15 2.89 -34.01
CA LYS A 710 -1.74 3.17 -33.66
C LYS A 710 -1.34 2.54 -32.33
N ARG A 711 -2.24 2.55 -31.35
CA ARG A 711 -2.03 1.87 -30.07
C ARG A 711 -1.94 0.35 -30.24
N LYS A 712 -2.74 -0.24 -31.13
CA LYS A 712 -2.64 -1.66 -31.51
C LYS A 712 -1.31 -1.98 -32.17
N VAL A 713 -0.80 -1.12 -33.06
CA VAL A 713 0.55 -1.27 -33.65
C VAL A 713 1.63 -1.25 -32.58
N LEU A 714 1.55 -0.31 -31.63
CA LEU A 714 2.48 -0.27 -30.49
C LEU A 714 2.40 -1.56 -29.64
N GLY A 715 1.20 -2.09 -29.45
CA GLY A 715 0.99 -3.41 -28.84
C GLY A 715 1.62 -4.55 -29.63
N GLN A 716 1.58 -4.54 -30.96
CA GLN A 716 2.24 -5.54 -31.80
C GLN A 716 3.76 -5.48 -31.65
N GLU A 717 4.34 -4.28 -31.51
CA GLU A 717 5.76 -4.13 -31.22
C GLU A 717 6.13 -4.72 -29.85
N PHE A 718 5.31 -4.49 -28.83
CA PHE A 718 5.49 -5.15 -27.54
C PHE A 718 5.40 -6.67 -27.65
N MET A 719 4.44 -7.21 -28.41
CA MET A 719 4.32 -8.65 -28.61
C MET A 719 5.54 -9.27 -29.31
N LYS A 720 6.21 -8.54 -30.22
CA LYS A 720 7.47 -8.99 -30.83
C LYS A 720 8.58 -9.13 -29.79
N GLU A 721 8.66 -8.23 -28.82
CA GLU A 721 9.61 -8.36 -27.69
C GLU A 721 9.29 -9.59 -26.84
N VAL A 722 8.01 -9.86 -26.58
CA VAL A 722 7.55 -11.07 -25.86
C VAL A 722 7.93 -12.33 -26.64
N GLU A 723 7.84 -12.33 -27.96
CA GLU A 723 8.20 -13.49 -28.80
C GLU A 723 9.70 -13.82 -28.78
N THR A 724 10.56 -12.89 -28.36
CA THR A 724 12.01 -13.17 -28.17
C THR A 724 12.30 -14.13 -27.00
N GLY A 725 11.31 -14.43 -26.18
CA GLY A 725 11.44 -15.27 -24.98
C GLY A 725 12.01 -14.54 -23.76
N LYS A 726 12.37 -13.26 -23.89
CA LYS A 726 12.85 -12.45 -22.76
C LYS A 726 11.71 -12.12 -21.78
N PRO A 727 11.97 -12.11 -20.46
CA PRO A 727 11.01 -11.64 -19.46
C PRO A 727 10.48 -10.23 -19.77
N CYS A 728 9.16 -10.09 -19.85
CA CYS A 728 8.44 -8.84 -20.09
C CYS A 728 7.42 -8.60 -18.99
N VAL A 729 7.14 -7.33 -18.69
CA VAL A 729 6.22 -6.92 -17.63
C VAL A 729 4.99 -6.24 -18.20
N VAL A 730 3.81 -6.58 -17.68
CA VAL A 730 2.55 -5.89 -17.96
C VAL A 730 2.05 -5.19 -16.71
N LEU A 731 1.89 -3.86 -16.78
CA LEU A 731 1.22 -3.11 -15.71
C LEU A 731 -0.30 -3.31 -15.85
N MET A 732 -0.84 -4.12 -14.94
CA MET A 732 -2.26 -4.42 -14.84
C MET A 732 -2.97 -3.42 -13.94
N GLY A 733 -4.01 -2.77 -14.44
CA GLY A 733 -4.87 -1.87 -13.68
C GLY A 733 -6.02 -1.40 -14.56
N HIS A 734 -6.83 -0.45 -14.07
CA HIS A 734 -7.72 0.34 -14.93
C HIS A 734 -6.93 1.02 -16.05
N GLU A 735 -7.58 1.38 -17.14
CA GLU A 735 -6.98 2.01 -18.33
C GLU A 735 -6.18 3.28 -18.00
N TYR A 736 -6.57 3.98 -16.95
CA TYR A 736 -5.89 5.17 -16.45
C TYR A 736 -4.79 4.89 -15.41
N SER A 737 -4.59 3.65 -14.97
CA SER A 737 -3.61 3.33 -13.92
C SER A 737 -2.16 3.56 -14.36
N SER A 738 -1.92 3.57 -15.67
CA SER A 738 -0.65 3.95 -16.31
C SER A 738 -0.43 5.46 -16.36
N ALA A 739 -1.40 6.28 -15.91
CA ALA A 739 -1.24 7.72 -15.78
C ALA A 739 0.00 8.05 -14.92
N PRO A 740 0.82 9.06 -15.26
CA PRO A 740 2.03 9.40 -14.50
C PRO A 740 1.81 9.60 -12.99
N GLU A 741 0.64 10.10 -12.60
CA GLU A 741 0.22 10.34 -11.22
C GLU A 741 -0.10 9.04 -10.47
N LEU A 742 -0.60 8.03 -11.19
CA LEU A 742 -1.05 6.77 -10.63
C LEU A 742 0.04 5.69 -10.74
N ASP A 743 0.77 5.60 -11.85
CA ASP A 743 1.96 4.73 -11.99
C ASP A 743 3.07 5.10 -10.99
N MET A 744 3.15 6.37 -10.58
CA MET A 744 4.16 6.89 -9.66
C MET A 744 5.62 6.65 -10.09
N GLY A 745 5.89 6.27 -11.34
CA GLY A 745 7.24 5.97 -11.85
C GLY A 745 7.65 4.51 -11.74
N ILE A 746 6.71 3.59 -11.50
CA ILE A 746 6.96 2.14 -11.49
C ILE A 746 7.46 1.67 -12.85
N SER A 747 6.80 2.07 -13.95
CA SER A 747 7.19 1.69 -15.31
C SER A 747 8.66 2.01 -15.58
N ARG A 748 9.04 3.26 -15.32
CA ARG A 748 10.40 3.75 -15.55
C ARG A 748 11.44 3.13 -14.63
N HIS A 749 11.07 2.78 -13.40
CA HIS A 749 11.99 2.10 -12.48
C HIS A 749 12.29 0.69 -13.01
N LEU A 750 11.27 -0.08 -13.37
CA LEU A 750 11.42 -1.41 -13.96
C LEU A 750 12.23 -1.36 -15.28
N SER A 751 11.94 -0.41 -16.16
CA SER A 751 12.71 -0.25 -17.40
C SER A 751 14.18 0.16 -17.18
N ARG A 752 14.51 0.87 -16.08
CA ARG A 752 15.91 1.12 -15.69
C ARG A 752 16.63 -0.12 -15.16
N LEU A 753 15.90 -1.08 -14.63
CA LEU A 753 16.44 -2.38 -14.24
C LEU A 753 16.62 -3.32 -15.44
N GLY A 754 16.19 -2.91 -16.64
CA GLY A 754 16.30 -3.69 -17.87
C GLY A 754 14.99 -4.32 -18.35
N ALA A 755 13.85 -4.05 -17.71
CA ALA A 755 12.57 -4.64 -18.11
C ALA A 755 11.96 -3.97 -19.34
N THR A 756 11.33 -4.78 -20.20
CA THR A 756 10.36 -4.30 -21.18
C THR A 756 9.00 -4.24 -20.51
N VAL A 757 8.42 -3.04 -20.39
CA VAL A 757 7.19 -2.80 -19.61
C VAL A 757 6.11 -2.19 -20.50
N ALA A 758 4.91 -2.76 -20.49
CA ALA A 758 3.75 -2.24 -21.22
C ALA A 758 2.50 -2.10 -20.33
N PRO A 759 1.59 -1.14 -20.61
CA PRO A 759 0.31 -1.07 -19.91
C PRO A 759 -0.66 -2.13 -20.47
N LEU A 760 -1.62 -2.57 -19.64
CA LEU A 760 -2.65 -3.53 -20.04
C LEU A 760 -3.38 -3.13 -21.34
N ALA A 761 -3.57 -1.83 -21.59
CA ALA A 761 -4.25 -1.33 -22.78
C ALA A 761 -3.60 -1.76 -24.11
N LEU A 762 -2.28 -2.02 -24.14
CA LEU A 762 -1.59 -2.54 -25.32
C LEU A 762 -1.80 -4.04 -25.54
N LEU A 763 -2.19 -4.77 -24.48
CA LEU A 763 -2.42 -6.21 -24.50
C LEU A 763 -3.86 -6.56 -24.88
N LEU A 764 -4.82 -5.72 -24.51
CA LEU A 764 -6.26 -5.99 -24.69
C LEU A 764 -6.67 -6.32 -26.14
N PRO A 765 -6.14 -5.67 -27.20
CA PRO A 765 -6.49 -6.02 -28.58
C PRO A 765 -6.18 -7.49 -28.96
N PHE A 766 -5.29 -8.15 -28.22
CA PHE A 766 -4.96 -9.56 -28.42
C PHE A 766 -5.75 -10.50 -27.51
N ALA A 767 -6.34 -9.96 -26.44
CA ALA A 767 -7.17 -10.68 -25.48
C ALA A 767 -8.67 -10.65 -25.81
N GLU A 768 -9.09 -9.97 -26.89
CA GLU A 768 -10.51 -9.78 -27.25
C GLU A 768 -11.29 -11.09 -27.47
N ASN A 769 -10.58 -12.15 -27.88
CA ASN A 769 -11.17 -13.48 -28.11
C ASN A 769 -11.13 -14.37 -26.85
N GLU A 770 -10.50 -13.92 -25.76
CA GLU A 770 -10.53 -14.68 -24.51
C GLU A 770 -11.92 -14.55 -23.88
N PRO A 771 -12.50 -15.64 -23.34
CA PRO A 771 -13.79 -15.56 -22.67
C PRO A 771 -13.64 -14.93 -21.29
N LEU A 772 -14.65 -14.20 -20.83
CA LEU A 772 -14.80 -13.84 -19.41
C LEU A 772 -15.15 -15.06 -18.56
N GLY A 773 -15.65 -16.13 -19.16
CA GLY A 773 -16.03 -17.35 -18.43
C GLY A 773 -17.34 -17.17 -17.67
N GLN A 774 -18.03 -18.29 -17.43
CA GLN A 774 -19.33 -18.29 -16.75
C GLN A 774 -19.23 -17.82 -15.29
N GLU A 775 -18.03 -17.83 -14.72
CA GLU A 775 -17.76 -17.37 -13.36
C GLU A 775 -17.60 -15.84 -13.25
N HIS A 776 -17.45 -15.12 -14.37
CA HIS A 776 -17.25 -13.65 -14.37
C HIS A 776 -18.12 -12.89 -15.39
N PHE A 777 -19.07 -13.56 -16.08
CA PHE A 777 -19.90 -12.93 -17.12
C PHE A 777 -20.82 -11.82 -16.59
N ASP A 778 -21.11 -11.85 -15.29
CA ASP A 778 -21.95 -10.91 -14.54
C ASP A 778 -21.14 -9.75 -13.93
N LEU A 779 -19.80 -9.77 -14.04
CA LEU A 779 -19.01 -8.58 -13.76
C LEU A 779 -19.47 -7.49 -14.69
N ILE A 780 -20.08 -6.43 -14.16
CA ILE A 780 -20.67 -5.38 -14.99
C ILE A 780 -19.65 -4.31 -15.40
N PHE A 781 -18.49 -4.21 -14.74
CA PHE A 781 -17.56 -3.10 -14.96
C PHE A 781 -16.50 -3.43 -16.00
N LYS A 782 -16.39 -2.59 -17.04
CA LYS A 782 -15.42 -2.78 -18.13
C LYS A 782 -13.98 -2.97 -17.65
N SER A 783 -13.54 -2.16 -16.70
CA SER A 783 -12.16 -2.22 -16.20
C SER A 783 -11.87 -3.54 -15.48
N SER A 784 -12.82 -4.05 -14.70
CA SER A 784 -12.72 -5.38 -14.07
C SER A 784 -12.71 -6.50 -15.11
N GLN A 785 -13.55 -6.40 -16.14
CA GLN A 785 -13.56 -7.36 -17.25
C GLN A 785 -12.22 -7.37 -18.00
N ASN A 786 -11.67 -6.21 -18.33
CA ASN A 786 -10.39 -6.06 -19.00
C ASN A 786 -9.23 -6.64 -18.19
N LEU A 787 -9.24 -6.48 -16.86
CA LEU A 787 -8.27 -7.12 -15.98
C LEU A 787 -8.36 -8.66 -16.08
N ILE A 788 -9.56 -9.22 -16.02
CA ILE A 788 -9.79 -10.66 -16.14
C ILE A 788 -9.32 -11.19 -17.52
N LEU A 789 -9.68 -10.52 -18.61
CA LEU A 789 -9.27 -10.89 -19.96
C LEU A 789 -7.76 -10.84 -20.14
N GLY A 790 -7.13 -9.75 -19.69
CA GLY A 790 -5.67 -9.61 -19.70
C GLY A 790 -4.98 -10.71 -18.90
N THR A 791 -5.50 -11.05 -17.72
CA THR A 791 -4.98 -12.15 -16.90
C THR A 791 -5.09 -13.49 -17.62
N ARG A 792 -6.25 -13.82 -18.21
CA ARG A 792 -6.41 -15.07 -18.96
C ARG A 792 -5.46 -15.15 -20.16
N TYR A 793 -5.31 -14.04 -20.87
CA TYR A 793 -4.37 -13.94 -21.97
C TYR A 793 -2.92 -14.19 -21.53
N ILE A 794 -2.49 -13.61 -20.40
CA ILE A 794 -1.17 -13.86 -19.80
C ILE A 794 -1.00 -15.34 -19.41
N MET A 795 -2.05 -15.96 -18.87
CA MET A 795 -2.00 -17.35 -18.44
C MET A 795 -1.91 -18.35 -19.59
N LYS A 796 -2.28 -17.96 -20.82
CA LYS A 796 -2.28 -18.81 -22.01
C LYS A 796 -0.93 -18.86 -22.71
N GLN A 797 -0.06 -19.80 -22.29
CA GLN A 797 1.19 -20.14 -22.97
C GLN A 797 2.14 -18.93 -23.22
N ARG A 798 2.09 -17.90 -22.36
CA ARG A 798 3.07 -16.80 -22.32
C ARG A 798 3.97 -16.95 -21.10
N PRO A 799 4.98 -17.82 -21.12
CA PRO A 799 5.78 -18.13 -19.94
C PRO A 799 6.63 -16.94 -19.45
N ASN A 800 6.95 -16.01 -20.34
CA ASN A 800 7.82 -14.86 -20.10
C ASN A 800 7.07 -13.53 -19.89
N LEU A 801 5.75 -13.55 -19.69
CA LEU A 801 4.94 -12.36 -19.46
C LEU A 801 4.48 -12.31 -18.00
N PHE A 802 4.92 -11.28 -17.26
CA PHE A 802 4.73 -11.19 -15.81
C PHE A 802 3.90 -9.97 -15.42
N PRO A 803 2.79 -10.15 -14.68
CA PRO A 803 1.91 -9.05 -14.31
C PRO A 803 2.37 -8.30 -13.06
N VAL A 804 2.33 -6.96 -13.13
CA VAL A 804 2.40 -6.06 -11.97
C VAL A 804 1.01 -5.44 -11.80
N VAL A 805 0.27 -5.86 -10.79
CA VAL A 805 -1.10 -5.43 -10.51
C VAL A 805 -1.09 -4.15 -9.66
N LEU A 806 -1.52 -3.05 -10.27
CA LEU A 806 -1.68 -1.73 -9.67
C LEU A 806 -3.11 -1.57 -9.12
N ASN A 807 -3.23 -1.61 -7.81
CA ASN A 807 -4.47 -1.37 -7.07
C ASN A 807 -4.55 0.09 -6.62
N GLN A 808 -5.71 0.72 -6.74
CA GLN A 808 -5.93 2.09 -6.27
C GLN A 808 -6.63 2.11 -4.91
N PHE A 809 -6.07 2.81 -3.93
CA PHE A 809 -6.65 2.86 -2.59
C PHE A 809 -8.09 3.43 -2.59
N LEU A 810 -8.98 2.84 -1.79
CA LEU A 810 -10.44 3.06 -1.75
C LEU A 810 -11.20 2.73 -3.04
N CYS A 811 -10.57 2.08 -4.02
CA CYS A 811 -11.25 1.61 -5.21
C CYS A 811 -12.07 0.35 -4.89
N ARG A 812 -13.41 0.50 -4.85
CA ARG A 812 -14.33 -0.63 -4.66
C ARG A 812 -14.15 -1.70 -5.74
N GLN A 813 -13.98 -1.29 -7.00
CA GLN A 813 -13.84 -2.21 -8.12
C GLN A 813 -12.59 -3.09 -7.98
N ASP A 814 -11.47 -2.49 -7.54
CA ASP A 814 -10.24 -3.22 -7.31
C ASP A 814 -10.42 -4.25 -6.18
N ALA A 815 -10.98 -3.82 -5.04
CA ALA A 815 -11.24 -4.72 -3.91
C ALA A 815 -12.11 -5.93 -4.30
N CYS A 816 -13.01 -5.77 -5.28
CA CYS A 816 -13.85 -6.87 -5.80
C CYS A 816 -13.11 -7.78 -6.77
N VAL A 817 -12.33 -7.23 -7.72
CA VAL A 817 -11.71 -8.02 -8.80
C VAL A 817 -10.45 -8.76 -8.33
N ILE A 818 -9.74 -8.18 -7.37
CA ILE A 818 -8.45 -8.65 -6.89
C ILE A 818 -8.45 -10.11 -6.40
N PRO A 819 -9.42 -10.59 -5.59
CA PRO A 819 -9.47 -11.99 -5.20
C PRO A 819 -9.58 -12.94 -6.40
N PHE A 820 -10.31 -12.55 -7.45
CA PHE A 820 -10.38 -13.31 -8.70
C PHE A 820 -9.05 -13.31 -9.44
N LEU A 821 -8.36 -12.16 -9.52
CA LEU A 821 -7.02 -12.09 -10.11
C LEU A 821 -6.04 -12.98 -9.36
N GLY A 822 -6.09 -13.02 -8.03
CA GLY A 822 -5.25 -13.90 -7.21
C GLY A 822 -5.47 -15.38 -7.50
N LYS A 823 -6.74 -15.80 -7.71
CA LYS A 823 -7.06 -17.17 -8.13
C LYS A 823 -6.57 -17.46 -9.55
N LEU A 824 -6.80 -16.55 -10.50
CA LEU A 824 -6.42 -16.74 -11.91
C LEU A 824 -4.91 -16.71 -12.13
N LEU A 825 -4.18 -15.91 -11.34
CA LEU A 825 -2.73 -15.82 -11.34
C LEU A 825 -2.09 -16.83 -10.38
N ALA A 826 -2.85 -17.77 -9.81
CA ALA A 826 -2.28 -18.78 -8.92
C ALA A 826 -1.14 -19.55 -9.64
N GLY A 827 0.00 -19.66 -8.96
CA GLY A 827 1.24 -20.20 -9.52
C GLY A 827 2.02 -19.22 -10.42
N ARG A 828 1.38 -18.20 -11.01
CA ARG A 828 2.10 -17.19 -11.80
C ARG A 828 2.73 -16.15 -10.88
N PRO A 829 4.06 -15.95 -10.92
CA PRO A 829 4.67 -14.86 -10.19
C PRO A 829 4.09 -13.53 -10.63
N SER A 830 3.60 -12.77 -9.66
CA SER A 830 2.97 -11.48 -9.91
C SER A 830 3.26 -10.53 -8.76
N LEU A 831 3.45 -9.25 -9.07
CA LEU A 831 3.66 -8.24 -8.04
C LEU A 831 2.39 -7.42 -7.88
N ARG A 832 1.84 -7.35 -6.67
CA ARG A 832 0.72 -6.46 -6.37
C ARG A 832 1.18 -5.23 -5.58
N ILE A 833 0.79 -4.05 -6.06
CA ILE A 833 1.11 -2.76 -5.44
C ILE A 833 -0.18 -1.98 -5.24
N THR A 834 -0.41 -1.51 -4.01
CA THR A 834 -1.53 -0.62 -3.69
C THR A 834 -1.05 0.81 -3.60
N LEU A 835 -1.67 1.70 -4.37
CA LEU A 835 -1.26 3.08 -4.58
C LEU A 835 -2.22 4.06 -3.88
N ASP A 836 -1.64 5.05 -3.19
CA ASP A 836 -2.34 6.07 -2.39
C ASP A 836 -1.51 7.38 -2.38
N GLU A 837 -2.10 8.47 -1.90
CA GLU A 837 -1.43 9.78 -1.76
C GLU A 837 -0.24 9.77 -0.80
N ASN A 838 -0.22 8.79 0.11
CA ASN A 838 0.78 8.61 1.17
C ASN A 838 1.76 7.46 0.88
N VAL A 839 1.90 6.97 -0.36
CA VAL A 839 2.82 5.85 -0.62
C VAL A 839 4.29 6.27 -0.49
N GLY A 840 4.99 5.57 0.40
CA GLY A 840 6.44 5.66 0.59
C GLY A 840 7.22 5.12 -0.61
N VAL A 841 8.16 5.91 -1.11
CA VAL A 841 8.91 5.65 -2.34
C VAL A 841 9.85 4.45 -2.22
N ALA A 842 10.50 4.29 -1.05
CA ALA A 842 11.52 3.28 -0.84
C ALA A 842 10.94 1.85 -0.85
N GLY A 843 9.78 1.65 -0.20
CA GLY A 843 9.06 0.38 -0.19
C GLY A 843 8.60 -0.04 -1.59
N LEU A 844 8.12 0.93 -2.39
CA LEU A 844 7.72 0.70 -3.78
C LEU A 844 8.90 0.19 -4.63
N LYS A 845 10.04 0.88 -4.58
CA LYS A 845 11.23 0.52 -5.36
C LYS A 845 11.76 -0.86 -4.98
N THR A 846 11.84 -1.16 -3.69
CA THR A 846 12.37 -2.45 -3.21
C THR A 846 11.55 -3.61 -3.74
N ARG A 847 10.21 -3.50 -3.74
CA ARG A 847 9.32 -4.53 -4.30
C ARG A 847 9.50 -4.71 -5.80
N CYS A 848 9.58 -3.62 -6.56
CA CYS A 848 9.81 -3.68 -8.00
C CYS A 848 11.18 -4.28 -8.34
N THR A 849 12.22 -3.93 -7.58
CA THR A 849 13.58 -4.46 -7.76
C THR A 849 13.63 -5.96 -7.47
N ALA A 850 13.11 -6.38 -6.32
CA ALA A 850 13.04 -7.80 -5.95
C ALA A 850 12.26 -8.59 -6.99
N PHE A 851 11.08 -8.11 -7.39
CA PHE A 851 10.28 -8.75 -8.42
C PHE A 851 11.04 -8.93 -9.73
N TRP A 852 11.65 -7.87 -10.26
CA TRP A 852 12.40 -7.97 -11.51
C TRP A 852 13.62 -8.88 -11.40
N HIS A 853 14.30 -8.91 -10.24
CA HIS A 853 15.41 -9.83 -10.00
C HIS A 853 15.00 -11.30 -10.00
N VAL A 854 13.81 -11.62 -9.48
CA VAL A 854 13.26 -12.97 -9.58
C VAL A 854 12.89 -13.26 -11.04
N MET A 855 12.20 -12.33 -11.72
CA MET A 855 11.66 -12.57 -13.07
C MET A 855 12.75 -12.70 -14.13
N LYS A 856 13.84 -11.92 -14.04
CA LYS A 856 14.95 -11.99 -15.00
C LYS A 856 15.66 -13.35 -14.99
N ASN A 857 15.60 -14.06 -13.87
CA ASN A 857 16.26 -15.35 -13.65
C ASN A 857 15.33 -16.55 -13.87
N GLN A 858 14.02 -16.34 -14.05
CA GLN A 858 13.07 -17.41 -14.35
C GLN A 858 12.98 -17.63 -15.86
N VAL A 859 13.38 -18.83 -16.31
CA VAL A 859 13.53 -19.12 -17.75
C VAL A 859 12.22 -19.61 -18.39
N VAL A 860 11.35 -20.34 -17.69
CA VAL A 860 10.04 -20.77 -18.23
C VAL A 860 9.06 -21.05 -17.09
N PHE A 861 7.88 -20.44 -17.13
CA PHE A 861 6.74 -20.84 -16.30
C PHE A 861 5.93 -21.95 -16.99
N SER A 862 5.75 -23.08 -16.31
CA SER A 862 4.75 -24.08 -16.67
C SER A 862 3.57 -23.93 -15.71
N PRO A 863 2.37 -23.56 -16.18
CA PRO A 863 1.20 -23.51 -15.33
C PRO A 863 0.90 -24.90 -14.76
N ASP A 864 0.76 -24.99 -13.43
CA ASP A 864 0.08 -26.12 -12.82
C ASP A 864 -1.38 -26.05 -13.28
N SER A 865 -1.78 -27.00 -14.13
CA SER A 865 -3.06 -27.04 -14.85
C SER A 865 -4.31 -27.24 -13.98
N LYS A 866 -4.24 -26.96 -12.67
CA LYS A 866 -5.40 -27.04 -11.78
C LYS A 866 -6.33 -25.88 -12.08
N THR A 867 -7.18 -26.06 -13.09
CA THR A 867 -8.39 -25.28 -13.27
C THR A 867 -9.20 -25.49 -12.00
N ILE A 868 -9.27 -24.47 -11.15
CA ILE A 868 -10.18 -24.50 -9.99
C ILE A 868 -11.58 -24.41 -10.58
N SER A 869 -12.20 -25.55 -10.83
CA SER A 869 -13.62 -25.63 -11.13
C SER A 869 -14.37 -25.47 -9.80
N ASP A 870 -14.70 -24.24 -9.43
CA ASP A 870 -15.77 -24.05 -8.45
C ASP A 870 -17.08 -24.49 -9.12
N PRO A 871 -17.90 -25.35 -8.48
CA PRO A 871 -19.22 -25.67 -8.99
C PRO A 871 -20.10 -24.42 -8.87
N PHE A 872 -20.21 -23.67 -9.97
CA PHE A 872 -21.07 -22.49 -10.03
C PHE A 872 -22.45 -22.85 -10.58
N TYR A 873 -23.50 -22.36 -9.92
CA TYR A 873 -24.87 -22.46 -10.40
C TYR A 873 -25.08 -21.44 -11.52
N SER A 874 -25.42 -21.91 -12.71
CA SER A 874 -25.76 -21.02 -13.82
C SER A 874 -27.05 -20.26 -13.50
N PHE A 875 -26.93 -18.97 -13.17
CA PHE A 875 -28.09 -18.11 -13.14
C PHE A 875 -28.49 -17.79 -14.59
N VAL A 876 -29.35 -18.63 -15.16
CA VAL A 876 -30.11 -18.28 -16.35
C VAL A 876 -31.26 -17.40 -15.87
N PRO A 877 -31.35 -16.12 -16.27
CA PRO A 877 -32.47 -15.27 -15.89
C PRO A 877 -33.75 -15.95 -16.38
N ASP A 878 -34.51 -16.51 -15.45
CA ASP A 878 -35.77 -17.15 -15.81
C ASP A 878 -36.69 -16.06 -16.38
N ARG A 879 -37.27 -16.30 -17.56
CA ARG A 879 -38.31 -15.44 -18.15
C ARG A 879 -39.54 -15.29 -17.23
N ARG A 880 -39.56 -15.99 -16.10
CA ARG A 880 -40.55 -15.95 -15.00
C ARG A 880 -40.37 -14.85 -13.96
N LEU A 881 -39.61 -13.77 -14.16
CA LEU A 881 -39.66 -12.63 -13.22
C LEU A 881 -41.09 -12.02 -13.06
N LYS A 882 -41.99 -12.24 -14.03
CA LYS A 882 -43.44 -11.93 -13.91
C LYS A 882 -44.27 -12.96 -13.11
N ARG A 883 -43.67 -14.09 -12.72
CA ARG A 883 -44.27 -15.23 -11.98
C ARG A 883 -43.43 -15.59 -10.74
N PHE A 884 -42.63 -14.65 -10.23
CA PHE A 884 -41.80 -14.90 -9.05
C PHE A 884 -42.63 -14.67 -7.79
N ASP A 885 -43.13 -15.75 -7.18
CA ASP A 885 -43.89 -15.72 -5.91
C ASP A 885 -42.98 -15.56 -4.67
N GLY A 886 -41.66 -15.53 -4.88
CA GLY A 886 -40.64 -15.37 -3.84
C GLY A 886 -40.38 -13.92 -3.41
N VAL A 887 -39.69 -13.76 -2.29
CA VAL A 887 -39.28 -12.45 -1.76
C VAL A 887 -37.92 -12.06 -2.35
N VAL A 888 -37.85 -10.93 -3.05
CA VAL A 888 -36.59 -10.33 -3.49
C VAL A 888 -35.98 -9.53 -2.33
N TRP A 889 -34.77 -9.86 -1.92
CA TRP A 889 -34.03 -9.11 -0.91
C TRP A 889 -33.17 -8.04 -1.57
N MET A 890 -33.38 -6.77 -1.21
CA MET A 890 -32.56 -5.66 -1.70
C MET A 890 -31.69 -5.06 -0.61
N ILE A 891 -30.42 -4.80 -0.94
CA ILE A 891 -29.45 -4.17 -0.04
C ILE A 891 -29.22 -2.71 -0.47
N GLY A 892 -29.57 -1.77 0.40
CA GLY A 892 -29.10 -0.37 0.32
C GLY A 892 -29.63 0.54 -0.81
N MET A 893 -29.69 1.83 -0.46
CA MET A 893 -29.84 3.07 -1.27
C MET A 893 -31.09 3.38 -2.10
N LEU A 894 -32.01 2.48 -2.44
CA LEU A 894 -33.14 2.89 -3.31
C LEU A 894 -34.49 2.30 -2.90
N ARG A 895 -35.05 2.79 -1.78
CA ARG A 895 -36.45 2.49 -1.37
C ARG A 895 -37.48 2.74 -2.48
N PHE A 896 -37.20 3.70 -3.37
CA PHE A 896 -38.01 3.98 -4.56
C PHE A 896 -38.08 2.80 -5.54
N TYR A 897 -36.97 2.08 -5.75
CA TYR A 897 -36.98 0.89 -6.62
C TYR A 897 -37.75 -0.26 -5.96
N ALA A 898 -37.66 -0.41 -4.63
CA ALA A 898 -38.48 -1.38 -3.89
C ALA A 898 -39.98 -1.06 -4.04
N ALA A 899 -40.34 0.22 -3.95
CA ALA A 899 -41.69 0.67 -4.19
C ALA A 899 -42.13 0.40 -5.65
N GLY A 900 -41.26 0.67 -6.63
CA GLY A 900 -41.52 0.38 -8.04
C GLY A 900 -41.73 -1.12 -8.32
N TYR A 901 -40.89 -1.98 -7.75
CA TYR A 901 -41.04 -3.43 -7.88
C TYR A 901 -42.32 -3.94 -7.22
N ARG A 902 -42.65 -3.45 -6.01
CA ARG A 902 -43.93 -3.78 -5.35
C ARG A 902 -45.14 -3.29 -6.15
N ALA A 903 -45.04 -2.12 -6.78
CA ALA A 903 -46.10 -1.57 -7.62
C ALA A 903 -46.38 -2.43 -8.87
N ILE A 904 -45.39 -3.21 -9.35
CA ILE A 904 -45.58 -4.17 -10.46
C ILE A 904 -45.79 -5.61 -9.97
N GLY A 905 -46.13 -5.80 -8.69
CA GLY A 905 -46.50 -7.10 -8.12
C GLY A 905 -45.34 -7.98 -7.66
N ILE A 906 -44.10 -7.46 -7.62
CA ILE A 906 -42.93 -8.21 -7.14
C ILE A 906 -42.76 -7.96 -5.64
N ASN A 907 -42.81 -9.03 -4.83
CA ASN A 907 -42.63 -8.93 -3.38
C ASN A 907 -41.16 -8.66 -3.04
N VAL A 908 -40.86 -7.47 -2.53
CA VAL A 908 -39.49 -7.07 -2.17
C VAL A 908 -39.37 -6.81 -0.68
N LYS A 909 -38.43 -7.47 0.01
CA LYS A 909 -38.00 -7.12 1.37
C LYS A 909 -36.72 -6.29 1.32
N PHE A 910 -36.67 -5.26 2.15
CA PHE A 910 -35.53 -4.37 2.25
C PHE A 910 -34.62 -4.85 3.39
N PHE A 911 -33.38 -5.20 3.07
CA PHE A 911 -32.40 -5.62 4.06
C PHE A 911 -31.51 -4.43 4.41
N SER A 912 -31.82 -3.77 5.53
CA SER A 912 -31.17 -2.52 5.94
C SER A 912 -30.80 -2.49 7.40
N GLU A 913 -30.49 -3.64 8.00
CA GLU A 913 -29.96 -3.63 9.35
C GLU A 913 -28.64 -2.84 9.38
N GLU A 914 -28.68 -1.66 9.96
CA GLU A 914 -27.50 -0.89 10.34
C GLU A 914 -26.97 -1.48 11.65
N SER A 915 -26.33 -2.65 11.56
CA SER A 915 -25.75 -3.32 12.72
C SER A 915 -24.22 -3.33 12.63
N ARG A 916 -23.58 -3.18 13.79
CA ARG A 916 -22.14 -3.40 13.95
C ARG A 916 -21.75 -4.81 13.48
N ASP A 917 -22.65 -5.78 13.66
CA ASP A 917 -22.52 -7.16 13.16
C ASP A 917 -22.34 -7.23 11.64
N ALA A 918 -23.12 -6.48 10.84
CA ALA A 918 -22.94 -6.45 9.38
C ALA A 918 -21.59 -5.85 8.98
N ILE A 919 -21.14 -4.80 9.64
CA ILE A 919 -19.80 -4.24 9.40
C ILE A 919 -18.72 -5.26 9.77
N ASP A 920 -18.86 -5.92 10.92
CA ASP A 920 -17.87 -6.87 11.41
C ASP A 920 -17.77 -8.13 10.55
N ARG A 921 -18.90 -8.60 10.01
CA ARG A 921 -18.99 -9.66 8.99
C ARG A 921 -18.28 -9.27 7.70
N GLY A 922 -18.65 -8.14 7.11
CA GLY A 922 -18.08 -7.71 5.84
C GLY A 922 -16.58 -7.46 5.90
N ARG A 923 -16.07 -6.96 7.04
CA ARG A 923 -14.62 -6.76 7.25
C ARG A 923 -13.81 -8.06 7.19
N LYS A 924 -14.42 -9.24 7.37
CA LYS A 924 -13.73 -10.53 7.23
C LYS A 924 -13.28 -10.80 5.80
N TYR A 925 -14.02 -10.30 4.81
CA TYR A 925 -13.71 -10.48 3.39
C TYR A 925 -12.72 -9.43 2.87
N PHE A 926 -12.55 -8.32 3.59
CA PHE A 926 -11.66 -7.22 3.23
C PHE A 926 -10.76 -6.84 4.41
N PRO A 927 -9.86 -7.76 4.85
CA PRO A 927 -9.04 -7.56 6.05
C PRO A 927 -8.08 -6.35 5.93
N ASP A 928 -7.67 -6.01 4.70
CA ASP A 928 -6.82 -4.86 4.39
C ASP A 928 -7.56 -3.50 4.47
N GLY A 929 -8.89 -3.50 4.63
CA GLY A 929 -9.70 -2.28 4.69
C GLY A 929 -9.71 -1.49 3.38
N GLU A 930 -9.44 -2.14 2.24
CA GLU A 930 -9.34 -1.51 0.92
C GLU A 930 -10.64 -0.84 0.44
N PRO A 931 -11.84 -1.42 0.64
CA PRO A 931 -13.06 -0.77 0.18
C PRO A 931 -13.69 0.16 1.23
N CYS A 932 -14.54 1.07 0.76
CA CYS A 932 -15.25 2.01 1.62
C CYS A 932 -16.21 1.31 2.59
N LEU A 933 -16.49 1.95 3.73
CA LEU A 933 -17.37 1.41 4.78
C LEU A 933 -18.77 0.96 4.28
N PRO A 934 -19.45 1.69 3.37
CA PRO A 934 -20.71 1.22 2.80
C PRO A 934 -20.62 -0.15 2.12
N PHE A 935 -19.52 -0.43 1.42
CA PHE A 935 -19.33 -1.71 0.75
C PHE A 935 -19.02 -2.83 1.73
N ILE A 936 -18.17 -2.54 2.72
CA ILE A 936 -17.94 -3.46 3.83
C ILE A 936 -19.28 -3.84 4.47
N ARG A 937 -20.15 -2.87 4.75
CA ARG A 937 -21.49 -3.13 5.28
C ARG A 937 -22.31 -4.02 4.34
N GLU A 938 -22.34 -3.69 3.06
CA GLU A 938 -23.07 -4.44 2.03
C GLU A 938 -22.62 -5.90 1.95
N ALA A 939 -21.30 -6.16 1.95
CA ALA A 939 -20.76 -7.50 1.93
C ALA A 939 -21.14 -8.33 3.18
N GLY A 940 -21.14 -7.72 4.37
CA GLY A 940 -21.57 -8.43 5.57
C GLY A 940 -23.08 -8.65 5.64
N LEU A 941 -23.87 -7.75 5.04
CA LEU A 941 -25.30 -7.97 4.82
C LEU A 941 -25.53 -9.14 3.84
N LEU A 942 -24.75 -9.22 2.75
CA LEU A 942 -24.78 -10.35 1.82
C LEU A 942 -24.40 -11.66 2.50
N GLU A 943 -23.32 -11.70 3.29
CA GLU A 943 -22.94 -12.90 4.07
C GLU A 943 -24.09 -13.34 4.99
N LYS A 944 -24.73 -12.38 5.66
CA LYS A 944 -25.84 -12.68 6.56
C LYS A 944 -27.06 -13.21 5.81
N LEU A 945 -27.38 -12.63 4.65
CA LEU A 945 -28.46 -13.10 3.78
C LEU A 945 -28.17 -14.50 3.23
N ALA A 946 -26.95 -14.75 2.75
CA ALA A 946 -26.52 -16.06 2.24
C ALA A 946 -26.61 -17.19 3.28
N LYS A 947 -26.65 -16.86 4.57
CA LYS A 947 -26.85 -17.80 5.68
C LYS A 947 -28.32 -17.95 6.10
N ASN A 948 -29.24 -17.17 5.52
CA ASN A 948 -30.66 -17.31 5.77
C ASN A 948 -31.20 -18.48 4.92
N PRO A 949 -31.80 -19.52 5.53
CA PRO A 949 -32.37 -20.65 4.79
C PRO A 949 -33.50 -20.26 3.81
N GLU A 950 -34.15 -19.11 4.03
CA GLU A 950 -35.19 -18.57 3.13
C GLU A 950 -34.62 -17.73 1.97
N PHE A 951 -33.31 -17.55 1.90
CA PHE A 951 -32.65 -16.78 0.84
C PHE A 951 -32.18 -17.72 -0.28
N ASP A 952 -32.75 -17.51 -1.46
CA ASP A 952 -32.32 -18.14 -2.71
C ASP A 952 -31.37 -17.15 -3.43
N PRO A 953 -30.04 -17.42 -3.48
CA PRO A 953 -29.01 -16.49 -3.91
C PRO A 953 -29.00 -16.13 -5.40
#